data_AF-A0A7E5WM94-F1
#
_entry.id   AF-A0A7E5WM94-F1
#
_cell.length_a   1.000
_cell.length_b   1.000
_cell.length_c   1.000
_cell.angle_alpha   90.00
_cell.angle_beta   90.00
_cell.angle_gamma   90.00
#
_symmetry.space_group_name_H-M   'P 1'
#
loop_
_entity.id
_entity.type
_entity.pdbx_description
1 polymer ?
#
loop_
_entity_poly.entity_id
_entity_poly.type
_entity_poly.pdbx_seq_one_letter_code
_entity_poly.pdbx_strand_id
1 'polypeptide(L)'
;MSTAMDVLKFKVNGKEHTVGSNVSSDVMLVDYLRNYLNLRGTKYMCREGGCGACIVTASKTAGGPFVSVNSCLVSVGSCHGWEIKTIEGLGNRKDGYHPLQKSLAENNGTQCGYCSSGWIMAMHGFMESKKEATMMEVQNAFGSNLCRCTGYRPILEAFKKFAKDAPKEDRLMSLKNLSLCKTSKGGCCKSGCDDEEDWCMVREDDLGETETKKIVLKDGKIWYRPRLLKDVYQILGENLESYMLVGGNTAKGAFLIAEYPNALIDITAVQELRTNELDQNLVVGAGLTLTEFMDILKEGSKVENFSYFEKLYNHIELVAHIPIRNVGTIGGNLMIKHTYTVFQSDIFLLLDTVGAQLTISDYKGKQEVVTMQHFLTIDMKGKVIINIMLPPLNNTYKLYTYKLMPRAQSAHAIVNCGFLYKLNCKNIVEDARITYGALSTKFTRAPATEKYLVGKPLFTNDTLQGALRVLDGEMIVEEHRPEPSPEVRRYIAKALFFKVSIGKVIYFFQGLLSLCPSEQVQERLKSGITKLTETRPVSTGKQTYVTDPSLYPMNQPMPRLEAQIQCAGEAQYTDDIATMANEVFGAFVLSTVALGTIIKMDATDALKLPGVVAFYTAKDIPGLNSFTPNDGAFTTQNEEVLSEGTIKYYGQPIGIIVAEDQHVANRAAALVKVKYSNLGKPITDIIKARTDSTRNTLFTSIDATATGSDIHKTLTGTNYMHGQYHCSMETMVCVAKPTEEGLEVHLASQWLDGPHVMISRALNIEKNKIDLHIRRVGGSYGLKITRSIQAAVACSLVVQKLNRPCRFIQPLVTNMTGFGKRMPNVVDYEAAVNSSGVLQYVNTTIYTDNGHMINEPCIVYGTDTYHNCYDASKYNYKAYNTVTDTPKNTFCRSPGTLEAIASAELIMERISYELSLDPVAVRVANLEVASKEEMNGILENLKTSAEYVSRRAAVDSFNAQNRWKKRGLRWAFCRWPPAGGANLDINLSVYHADGSIIITHGGVEMGQGINTKVAQVAAYLLKVPLEKNPNQRKQYYY
;
A
#
# COMPACT_ATOMS: atom_id res chain seq x y z
N MET A 1 -52.53 -4.03 -7.29
CA MET A 1 -51.45 -3.60 -8.20
C MET A 1 -50.16 -3.59 -7.38
N SER A 2 -49.25 -4.53 -7.63
CA SER A 2 -47.94 -4.60 -6.99
C SER A 2 -47.10 -3.43 -7.49
N THR A 3 -46.84 -2.43 -6.66
CA THR A 3 -45.83 -1.39 -6.95
C THR A 3 -44.50 -2.10 -7.20
N ALA A 4 -43.94 -1.97 -8.40
CA ALA A 4 -42.62 -2.51 -8.71
C ALA A 4 -41.61 -1.86 -7.74
N MET A 5 -40.87 -2.67 -6.99
CA MET A 5 -39.84 -2.15 -6.08
C MET A 5 -38.73 -1.46 -6.87
N ASP A 6 -38.25 -0.31 -6.40
CA ASP A 6 -37.16 0.42 -7.03
C ASP A 6 -35.88 -0.42 -7.10
N VAL A 7 -35.16 -0.26 -8.21
CA VAL A 7 -33.89 -0.94 -8.44
C VAL A 7 -32.84 0.03 -9.01
N LEU A 8 -31.58 -0.29 -8.76
CA LEU A 8 -30.43 0.45 -9.26
C LEU A 8 -29.88 -0.25 -10.51
N LYS A 9 -29.79 0.49 -11.62
CA LYS A 9 -29.29 0.00 -12.92
C LYS A 9 -27.93 0.60 -13.26
N PHE A 10 -27.02 -0.20 -13.81
CA PHE A 10 -25.70 0.23 -14.29
C PHE A 10 -25.13 -0.76 -15.31
N LYS A 11 -24.04 -0.40 -15.99
CA LYS A 11 -23.39 -1.26 -16.98
C LYS A 11 -22.01 -1.73 -16.50
N VAL A 12 -21.66 -2.98 -16.79
CA VAL A 12 -20.31 -3.53 -16.61
C VAL A 12 -19.87 -4.14 -17.93
N ASN A 13 -18.77 -3.65 -18.50
CA ASN A 13 -18.24 -4.04 -19.81
C ASN A 13 -19.34 -4.01 -20.91
N GLY A 14 -20.19 -2.98 -20.89
CA GLY A 14 -21.30 -2.80 -21.83
C GLY A 14 -22.57 -3.62 -21.52
N LYS A 15 -22.53 -4.55 -20.56
CA LYS A 15 -23.71 -5.34 -20.16
C LYS A 15 -24.46 -4.65 -19.03
N GLU A 16 -25.79 -4.53 -19.16
CA GLU A 16 -26.64 -3.96 -18.11
C GLU A 16 -26.85 -4.92 -16.94
N HIS A 17 -26.85 -4.37 -15.74
CA HIS A 17 -27.03 -5.06 -14.48
C HIS A 17 -27.99 -4.27 -13.58
N THR A 18 -28.70 -4.99 -12.72
CA THR A 18 -29.67 -4.43 -11.78
C THR A 18 -29.40 -4.96 -10.38
N VAL A 19 -29.41 -4.08 -9.38
CA VAL A 19 -29.24 -4.42 -7.96
C VAL A 19 -30.34 -3.80 -7.11
N GLY A 20 -30.71 -4.51 -6.03
CA GLY A 20 -31.74 -4.13 -5.06
C GLY A 20 -31.72 -5.10 -3.89
N SER A 21 -32.83 -5.83 -3.67
CA SER A 21 -32.96 -6.82 -2.58
C SER A 21 -32.05 -8.05 -2.70
N ASN A 22 -31.28 -8.17 -3.79
CA ASN A 22 -30.31 -9.25 -4.01
C ASN A 22 -28.91 -8.97 -3.43
N VAL A 23 -28.63 -7.74 -2.98
CA VAL A 23 -27.33 -7.34 -2.40
C VAL A 23 -27.53 -6.71 -1.03
N SER A 24 -26.53 -6.87 -0.14
CA SER A 24 -26.49 -6.24 1.18
C SER A 24 -25.80 -4.88 1.14
N SER A 25 -25.99 -4.07 2.18
CA SER A 25 -25.40 -2.72 2.30
C SER A 25 -23.87 -2.67 2.31
N ASP A 26 -23.21 -3.77 2.66
CA ASP A 26 -21.76 -3.92 2.76
C ASP A 26 -21.09 -4.43 1.48
N VAL A 27 -21.88 -4.73 0.43
CA VAL A 27 -21.37 -5.17 -0.88
C VAL A 27 -20.71 -4.01 -1.61
N MET A 28 -19.39 -4.06 -1.72
CA MET A 28 -18.61 -3.11 -2.52
C MET A 28 -18.59 -3.55 -3.99
N LEU A 29 -18.25 -2.65 -4.91
CA LEU A 29 -18.16 -2.94 -6.33
C LEU A 29 -17.19 -4.10 -6.61
N VAL A 30 -16.05 -4.17 -5.90
CA VAL A 30 -15.12 -5.30 -6.06
C VAL A 30 -15.76 -6.65 -5.70
N ASP A 31 -16.63 -6.67 -4.68
CA ASP A 31 -17.33 -7.87 -4.24
C ASP A 31 -18.38 -8.27 -5.29
N TYR A 32 -19.11 -7.28 -5.83
CA TYR A 32 -20.08 -7.51 -6.90
C TYR A 32 -19.42 -8.09 -8.16
N LEU A 33 -18.33 -7.48 -8.63
CA LEU A 33 -17.58 -7.96 -9.80
C LEU A 33 -17.11 -9.41 -9.62
N ARG A 34 -16.53 -9.74 -8.46
CA ARG A 34 -15.90 -11.04 -8.23
C ARG A 34 -16.89 -12.15 -7.88
N ASN A 35 -17.87 -11.86 -7.02
CA ASN A 35 -18.75 -12.87 -6.42
C ASN A 35 -20.08 -13.00 -7.14
N TYR A 36 -20.57 -11.94 -7.78
CA TYR A 36 -21.87 -11.94 -8.49
C TYR A 36 -21.67 -12.07 -10.00
N LEU A 37 -20.68 -11.37 -10.58
CA LEU A 37 -20.41 -11.42 -12.02
C LEU A 37 -19.31 -12.42 -12.40
N ASN A 38 -18.59 -12.98 -11.43
CA ASN A 38 -17.43 -13.84 -11.64
C ASN A 38 -16.33 -13.21 -12.54
N LEU A 39 -16.24 -11.87 -12.54
CA LEU A 39 -15.17 -11.09 -13.14
C LEU A 39 -14.06 -10.89 -12.11
N ARG A 40 -13.12 -11.83 -12.10
CA ARG A 40 -12.12 -11.99 -11.04
C ARG A 40 -10.77 -11.38 -11.40
N GLY A 41 -10.63 -10.74 -12.55
CA GLY A 41 -9.42 -10.03 -12.96
C GLY A 41 -9.12 -8.83 -12.06
N THR A 42 -10.14 -8.13 -11.58
CA THR A 42 -9.98 -7.13 -10.51
C THR A 42 -9.67 -7.82 -9.18
N LYS A 43 -8.51 -7.48 -8.59
CA LYS A 43 -8.01 -8.08 -7.34
C LYS A 43 -8.14 -7.13 -6.15
N TYR A 44 -7.87 -7.61 -4.94
CA TYR A 44 -7.79 -6.74 -3.75
C TYR A 44 -6.79 -7.29 -2.73
N MET A 45 -6.27 -6.38 -1.89
CA MET A 45 -5.37 -6.70 -0.77
C MET A 45 -5.81 -5.97 0.50
N CYS A 46 -5.78 -4.63 0.45
CA CYS A 46 -5.98 -3.79 1.63
C CYS A 46 -7.45 -3.47 1.95
N ARG A 47 -8.33 -3.41 0.94
CA ARG A 47 -9.72 -2.92 1.05
C ARG A 47 -9.86 -1.50 1.67
N GLU A 48 -8.79 -0.71 1.62
CA GLU A 48 -8.73 0.65 2.17
C GLU A 48 -8.32 1.70 1.11
N GLY A 49 -8.26 1.31 -0.16
CA GLY A 49 -7.85 2.17 -1.28
C GLY A 49 -6.34 2.38 -1.44
N GLY A 50 -5.50 1.95 -0.49
CA GLY A 50 -4.06 2.23 -0.47
C GLY A 50 -3.16 1.39 -1.40
N CYS A 51 -3.65 0.27 -1.95
CA CYS A 51 -2.83 -0.67 -2.75
C CYS A 51 -3.02 -0.61 -4.28
N GLY A 52 -4.16 -0.07 -4.75
CA GLY A 52 -4.47 0.05 -6.17
C GLY A 52 -4.82 -1.24 -6.92
N ALA A 53 -4.74 -2.43 -6.31
CA ALA A 53 -5.04 -3.70 -7.00
C ALA A 53 -6.50 -3.82 -7.47
N CYS A 54 -7.43 -3.11 -6.84
CA CYS A 54 -8.87 -3.12 -7.13
C CYS A 54 -9.31 -2.03 -8.12
N ILE A 55 -8.37 -1.33 -8.75
CA ILE A 55 -8.74 -0.23 -9.65
C ILE A 55 -9.50 -0.78 -10.86
N VAL A 56 -10.65 -0.15 -11.12
CA VAL A 56 -11.41 -0.24 -12.38
C VAL A 56 -11.60 1.17 -12.90
N THR A 57 -12.11 1.32 -14.12
CA THR A 57 -12.53 2.62 -14.62
C THR A 57 -14.03 2.71 -14.74
N ALA A 58 -14.60 3.87 -14.45
CA ALA A 58 -16.03 4.11 -14.56
C ALA A 58 -16.31 5.48 -15.19
N SER A 59 -17.31 5.54 -16.06
CA SER A 59 -18.01 6.77 -16.41
C SER A 59 -19.23 6.92 -15.51
N LYS A 60 -19.37 8.07 -14.84
CA LYS A 60 -20.41 8.28 -13.81
C LYS A 60 -21.64 9.01 -14.33
N THR A 61 -21.54 9.55 -15.54
CA THR A 61 -22.60 10.27 -16.26
C THR A 61 -22.64 9.71 -17.67
N ALA A 62 -23.81 9.64 -18.28
CA ALA A 62 -23.93 9.17 -19.66
C ALA A 62 -23.00 9.96 -20.60
N GLY A 63 -22.16 9.27 -21.37
CA GLY A 63 -21.18 9.88 -22.28
C GLY A 63 -19.98 10.57 -21.62
N GLY A 64 -19.87 10.56 -20.28
CA GLY A 64 -18.74 11.15 -19.56
C GLY A 64 -17.43 10.38 -19.74
N PRO A 65 -16.27 10.97 -19.41
CA PRO A 65 -14.98 10.29 -19.49
C PRO A 65 -14.87 9.17 -18.45
N PHE A 66 -14.17 8.09 -18.82
CA PHE A 66 -13.84 7.03 -17.88
C PHE A 66 -12.74 7.48 -16.92
N VAL A 67 -13.04 7.49 -15.62
CA VAL A 67 -12.07 7.81 -14.56
C VAL A 67 -11.76 6.58 -13.73
N SER A 68 -10.53 6.49 -13.20
CA SER A 68 -10.16 5.39 -12.31
C SER A 68 -10.83 5.52 -10.94
N VAL A 69 -11.27 4.40 -10.37
CA VAL A 69 -11.88 4.32 -9.03
C VAL A 69 -11.40 3.08 -8.28
N ASN A 70 -11.28 3.16 -6.95
CA ASN A 70 -10.98 2.00 -6.12
C ASN A 70 -12.27 1.21 -5.85
N SER A 71 -12.53 0.14 -6.62
CA SER A 71 -13.77 -0.65 -6.49
C SER A 71 -14.00 -1.27 -5.10
N CYS A 72 -12.95 -1.39 -4.26
CA CYS A 72 -13.10 -1.86 -2.88
C CYS A 72 -13.73 -0.84 -1.92
N LEU A 73 -13.85 0.42 -2.31
CA LEU A 73 -14.45 1.50 -1.51
C LEU A 73 -15.77 2.01 -2.10
N VAL A 74 -16.04 1.74 -3.37
CA VAL A 74 -17.30 2.12 -4.02
C VAL A 74 -18.37 1.12 -3.63
N SER A 75 -19.44 1.57 -2.95
CA SER A 75 -20.63 0.74 -2.74
C SER A 75 -21.29 0.44 -4.09
N VAL A 76 -21.75 -0.79 -4.30
CA VAL A 76 -22.53 -1.11 -5.52
C VAL A 76 -23.82 -0.27 -5.58
N GLY A 77 -24.34 0.17 -4.43
CA GLY A 77 -25.49 1.07 -4.33
C GLY A 77 -25.27 2.43 -4.99
N SER A 78 -24.02 2.91 -5.02
CA SER A 78 -23.66 4.21 -5.62
C SER A 78 -23.44 4.15 -7.14
N CYS A 79 -23.48 2.96 -7.75
CA CYS A 79 -23.14 2.78 -9.16
C CYS A 79 -24.29 3.07 -10.12
N HIS A 80 -25.46 3.52 -9.64
CA HIS A 80 -26.60 3.75 -10.52
C HIS A 80 -26.28 4.78 -11.63
N GLY A 81 -26.54 4.38 -12.88
CA GLY A 81 -26.23 5.17 -14.08
C GLY A 81 -24.77 5.10 -14.52
N TRP A 82 -23.90 4.35 -13.81
CA TRP A 82 -22.50 4.24 -14.19
C TRP A 82 -22.28 3.24 -15.31
N GLU A 83 -21.26 3.50 -16.12
CA GLU A 83 -20.67 2.52 -17.02
C GLU A 83 -19.28 2.12 -16.50
N ILE A 84 -19.12 0.87 -16.11
CA ILE A 84 -17.89 0.33 -15.51
C ILE A 84 -17.16 -0.52 -16.54
N LYS A 85 -15.85 -0.29 -16.67
CA LYS A 85 -14.94 -1.10 -17.47
C LYS A 85 -13.90 -1.75 -16.56
N THR A 86 -13.83 -3.07 -16.64
CA THR A 86 -12.88 -3.93 -15.90
C THR A 86 -11.70 -4.32 -16.79
N ILE A 87 -10.73 -5.07 -16.25
CA ILE A 87 -9.56 -5.51 -17.02
C ILE A 87 -9.95 -6.48 -18.14
N GLU A 88 -10.95 -7.33 -17.89
CA GLU A 88 -11.49 -8.30 -18.85
C GLU A 88 -12.21 -7.60 -20.00
N GLY A 89 -12.87 -6.48 -19.72
CA GLY A 89 -13.56 -5.65 -20.71
C GLY A 89 -12.63 -4.79 -21.56
N LEU A 90 -11.34 -4.69 -21.20
CA LEU A 90 -10.35 -3.95 -21.97
C LEU A 90 -9.75 -4.80 -23.10
N GLY A 91 -9.59 -6.09 -22.86
CA GLY A 91 -9.02 -7.06 -23.81
C GLY A 91 -8.69 -8.37 -23.10
N ASN A 92 -8.62 -9.46 -23.86
CA ASN A 92 -8.38 -10.80 -23.34
C ASN A 92 -7.85 -11.72 -24.45
N ARG A 93 -7.50 -12.96 -24.12
CA ARG A 93 -7.00 -13.95 -25.09
C ARG A 93 -7.93 -14.23 -26.27
N LYS A 94 -9.26 -14.14 -26.08
CA LYS A 94 -10.27 -14.42 -27.11
C LYS A 94 -10.43 -13.22 -28.05
N ASP A 95 -10.58 -12.02 -27.49
CA ASP A 95 -10.90 -10.81 -28.25
C ASP A 95 -9.65 -10.03 -28.69
N GLY A 96 -8.48 -10.40 -28.16
CA GLY A 96 -7.21 -9.73 -28.36
C GLY A 96 -6.82 -8.88 -27.16
N TYR A 97 -5.53 -8.91 -26.81
CA TYR A 97 -5.01 -8.10 -25.71
C TYR A 97 -4.90 -6.62 -26.11
N HIS A 98 -5.30 -5.76 -25.19
CA HIS A 98 -5.18 -4.32 -25.31
C HIS A 98 -3.69 -3.87 -25.33
N PRO A 99 -3.32 -2.77 -26.00
CA PRO A 99 -1.94 -2.25 -26.02
C PRO A 99 -1.32 -2.05 -24.64
N LEU A 100 -2.09 -1.59 -23.64
CA LEU A 100 -1.61 -1.50 -22.25
C LEU A 100 -1.28 -2.88 -21.65
N GLN A 101 -2.08 -3.90 -21.94
CA GLN A 101 -1.85 -5.27 -21.45
C GLN A 101 -0.59 -5.87 -22.10
N LYS A 102 -0.45 -5.70 -23.42
CA LYS A 102 0.73 -6.15 -24.19
C LYS A 102 2.00 -5.44 -23.72
N SER A 103 1.99 -4.11 -23.69
CA SER A 103 3.15 -3.31 -23.29
C SER A 103 3.64 -3.69 -21.89
N LEU A 104 2.73 -3.85 -20.92
CA LEU A 104 3.13 -4.24 -19.57
C LEU A 104 3.73 -5.65 -19.52
N ALA A 105 3.19 -6.59 -20.30
CA ALA A 105 3.70 -7.96 -20.38
C ALA A 105 5.09 -8.03 -21.05
N GLU A 106 5.23 -7.39 -22.21
CA GLU A 106 6.44 -7.42 -23.06
C GLU A 106 7.63 -6.72 -22.39
N ASN A 107 7.39 -5.68 -21.58
CA ASN A 107 8.45 -4.96 -20.88
C ASN A 107 8.76 -5.54 -19.48
N ASN A 108 8.35 -6.78 -19.19
CA ASN A 108 8.56 -7.43 -17.89
C ASN A 108 7.97 -6.65 -16.69
N GLY A 109 6.88 -5.92 -16.93
CA GLY A 109 6.14 -5.13 -15.93
C GLY A 109 5.28 -5.98 -14.99
N THR A 110 5.27 -7.31 -15.15
CA THR A 110 4.53 -8.25 -14.32
C THR A 110 5.44 -9.39 -13.83
N GLN A 111 5.39 -9.67 -12.52
CA GLN A 111 6.05 -10.81 -11.87
C GLN A 111 4.99 -11.71 -11.25
N CYS A 112 4.62 -11.54 -9.96
CA CYS A 112 3.56 -12.37 -9.37
C CYS A 112 2.23 -12.19 -10.08
N GLY A 113 1.99 -11.02 -10.69
CA GLY A 113 0.85 -10.68 -11.53
C GLY A 113 -0.37 -10.12 -10.81
N TYR A 114 -0.40 -10.17 -9.47
CA TYR A 114 -1.60 -9.84 -8.70
C TYR A 114 -1.99 -8.36 -8.80
N CYS A 115 -1.01 -7.45 -8.93
CA CYS A 115 -1.26 -6.02 -9.06
C CYS A 115 -1.46 -5.55 -10.51
N SER A 116 -1.15 -6.38 -11.52
CA SER A 116 -1.01 -5.96 -12.92
C SER A 116 -2.29 -5.36 -13.49
N SER A 117 -3.45 -5.96 -13.20
CA SER A 117 -4.75 -5.42 -13.61
C SER A 117 -4.99 -4.01 -13.07
N GLY A 118 -4.68 -3.75 -11.81
CA GLY A 118 -4.84 -2.42 -11.20
C GLY A 118 -3.92 -1.36 -11.82
N TRP A 119 -2.70 -1.71 -12.23
CA TRP A 119 -1.79 -0.82 -12.96
C TRP A 119 -2.34 -0.43 -14.33
N ILE A 120 -2.84 -1.42 -15.08
CA ILE A 120 -3.39 -1.20 -16.42
C ILE A 120 -4.64 -0.33 -16.35
N MET A 121 -5.55 -0.62 -15.41
CA MET A 121 -6.78 0.17 -15.25
C MET A 121 -6.50 1.59 -14.72
N ALA A 122 -5.46 1.78 -13.90
CA ALA A 122 -5.02 3.11 -13.49
C ALA A 122 -4.48 3.92 -14.69
N MET A 123 -3.66 3.30 -15.54
CA MET A 123 -3.14 3.95 -16.74
C MET A 123 -4.25 4.24 -17.76
N HIS A 124 -5.18 3.31 -17.96
CA HIS A 124 -6.36 3.50 -18.81
C HIS A 124 -7.16 4.73 -18.37
N GLY A 125 -7.56 4.81 -17.09
CA GLY A 125 -8.31 5.95 -16.58
C GLY A 125 -7.54 7.27 -16.64
N PHE A 126 -6.22 7.23 -16.46
CA PHE A 126 -5.37 8.41 -16.61
C PHE A 126 -5.34 8.91 -18.05
N MET A 127 -5.15 8.03 -19.04
CA MET A 127 -5.12 8.37 -20.46
C MET A 127 -6.47 8.91 -20.97
N GLU A 128 -7.58 8.37 -20.47
CA GLU A 128 -8.93 8.85 -20.77
C GLU A 128 -9.14 10.27 -20.24
N SER A 129 -8.68 10.55 -19.01
CA SER A 129 -8.77 11.89 -18.41
C SER A 129 -7.78 12.90 -19.02
N LYS A 130 -6.64 12.43 -19.53
CA LYS A 130 -5.56 13.28 -20.03
C LYS A 130 -4.88 12.66 -21.25
N LYS A 131 -5.37 13.06 -22.43
CA LYS A 131 -4.97 12.50 -23.73
C LYS A 131 -3.50 12.76 -24.11
N GLU A 132 -2.93 13.88 -23.68
CA GLU A 132 -1.55 14.30 -24.00
C GLU A 132 -0.68 14.48 -22.74
N ALA A 133 -0.44 13.38 -22.04
CA ALA A 133 0.41 13.35 -20.86
C ALA A 133 1.91 13.29 -21.20
N THR A 134 2.73 13.92 -20.36
CA THR A 134 4.19 13.77 -20.37
C THR A 134 4.64 12.55 -19.55
N MET A 135 5.87 12.08 -19.76
CA MET A 135 6.46 10.96 -19.00
C MET A 135 6.51 11.25 -17.50
N MET A 136 6.70 12.51 -17.11
CA MET A 136 6.66 12.93 -15.71
C MET A 136 5.26 12.79 -15.11
N GLU A 137 4.24 13.20 -15.85
CA GLU A 137 2.85 13.11 -15.41
C GLU A 137 2.39 11.66 -15.30
N VAL A 138 2.75 10.80 -16.27
CA VAL A 138 2.55 9.34 -16.18
C VAL A 138 3.18 8.79 -14.90
N GLN A 139 4.43 9.15 -14.61
CA GLN A 139 5.11 8.69 -13.40
C GLN A 139 4.43 9.17 -12.11
N ASN A 140 3.89 10.39 -12.09
CA ASN A 140 3.22 10.97 -10.92
C ASN A 140 1.76 10.51 -10.76
N ALA A 141 1.16 9.87 -11.77
CA ALA A 141 -0.24 9.42 -11.75
C ALA A 141 -0.47 8.19 -10.85
N PHE A 142 0.56 7.40 -10.58
CA PHE A 142 0.44 6.07 -9.97
C PHE A 142 0.70 6.02 -8.46
N GLY A 143 0.46 7.11 -7.73
CA GLY A 143 0.66 7.16 -6.27
C GLY A 143 -0.14 6.11 -5.47
N SER A 144 -1.16 5.49 -6.06
CA SER A 144 -2.02 4.47 -5.46
C SER A 144 -1.61 3.03 -5.70
N ASN A 145 -0.71 2.77 -6.64
CA ASN A 145 -0.46 1.44 -7.15
C ASN A 145 0.80 0.88 -6.49
N LEU A 146 0.62 -0.12 -5.64
CA LEU A 146 1.74 -0.82 -5.01
C LEU A 146 2.14 -2.03 -5.86
N CYS A 147 3.44 -2.18 -6.05
CA CYS A 147 4.03 -3.41 -6.57
C CYS A 147 5.17 -3.83 -5.67
N ARG A 148 5.08 -5.04 -5.11
CA ARG A 148 6.12 -5.58 -4.22
C ARG A 148 7.22 -6.35 -4.97
N CYS A 149 7.00 -6.68 -6.24
CA CYS A 149 7.89 -7.55 -7.02
C CYS A 149 8.87 -6.78 -7.94
N THR A 150 8.35 -5.85 -8.76
CA THR A 150 9.06 -5.39 -9.97
C THR A 150 10.04 -4.24 -9.73
N GLY A 151 9.98 -3.59 -8.57
CA GLY A 151 10.73 -2.36 -8.32
C GLY A 151 10.26 -1.17 -9.17
N TYR A 152 9.05 -1.23 -9.74
CA TYR A 152 8.39 -0.20 -10.56
C TYR A 152 9.03 0.14 -11.90
N ARG A 153 10.36 0.01 -12.04
CA ARG A 153 11.12 0.36 -13.25
C ARG A 153 10.51 -0.19 -14.55
N PRO A 154 10.27 -1.50 -14.72
CA PRO A 154 9.71 -2.02 -15.98
C PRO A 154 8.25 -1.56 -16.23
N ILE A 155 7.49 -1.27 -15.17
CA ILE A 155 6.12 -0.74 -15.29
C ILE A 155 6.17 0.68 -15.86
N LEU A 156 7.05 1.53 -15.33
CA LEU A 156 7.23 2.90 -15.81
C LEU A 156 7.77 2.92 -17.24
N GLU A 157 8.72 2.04 -17.59
CA GLU A 157 9.19 1.89 -18.96
C GLU A 157 8.04 1.51 -19.91
N ALA A 158 7.18 0.56 -19.53
CA ALA A 158 6.01 0.17 -20.33
C ALA A 158 5.03 1.32 -20.58
N PHE A 159 4.70 2.08 -19.53
CA PHE A 159 3.66 3.12 -19.62
C PHE A 159 4.15 4.46 -20.14
N LYS A 160 5.44 4.81 -19.95
CA LYS A 160 6.02 6.04 -20.52
C LYS A 160 6.01 6.03 -22.05
N LYS A 161 5.95 4.85 -22.69
CA LYS A 161 5.78 4.71 -24.15
C LYS A 161 4.52 5.40 -24.69
N PHE A 162 3.50 5.59 -23.85
CA PHE A 162 2.25 6.28 -24.22
C PHE A 162 2.29 7.79 -23.97
N ALA A 163 3.40 8.34 -23.48
CA ALA A 163 3.56 9.77 -23.25
C ALA A 163 3.96 10.52 -24.53
N LYS A 164 3.55 11.79 -24.64
CA LYS A 164 3.81 12.63 -25.83
C LYS A 164 5.28 13.00 -26.04
N ASP A 165 6.06 13.00 -24.97
CA ASP A 165 7.50 13.27 -24.93
C ASP A 165 8.34 12.00 -24.88
N ALA A 166 7.73 10.81 -25.09
CA ALA A 166 8.47 9.57 -25.25
C ALA A 166 9.37 9.60 -26.51
N PRO A 167 10.55 8.95 -26.49
CA PRO A 167 11.40 8.79 -27.67
C PRO A 167 10.61 8.26 -28.87
N LYS A 168 10.85 8.79 -30.07
CA LYS A 168 10.05 8.47 -31.27
C LYS A 168 10.03 6.97 -31.58
N GLU A 169 11.15 6.29 -31.36
CA GLU A 169 11.33 4.84 -31.59
C GLU A 169 10.51 3.96 -30.63
N ASP A 170 10.22 4.48 -29.43
CA ASP A 170 9.50 3.77 -28.36
C ASP A 170 8.04 4.22 -28.21
N ARG A 171 7.63 5.27 -28.94
CA ARG A 171 6.33 5.92 -28.76
C ARG A 171 5.22 5.05 -29.33
N LEU A 172 4.34 4.59 -28.44
CA LEU A 172 3.06 3.97 -28.82
C LEU A 172 2.01 5.06 -28.99
N MET A 173 1.20 4.95 -30.05
CA MET A 173 0.16 5.96 -30.33
C MET A 173 -0.87 6.04 -29.18
N SER A 174 -1.49 7.21 -29.02
CA SER A 174 -2.59 7.39 -28.08
C SER A 174 -3.81 6.54 -28.48
N LEU A 175 -4.68 6.22 -27.53
CA LEU A 175 -5.82 5.29 -27.72
C LEU A 175 -6.76 5.67 -28.87
N LYS A 176 -6.84 6.96 -29.25
CA LYS A 176 -7.61 7.43 -30.41
C LYS A 176 -7.22 6.74 -31.73
N ASN A 177 -5.97 6.31 -31.87
CA ASN A 177 -5.48 5.66 -33.10
C ASN A 177 -5.48 4.12 -33.01
N LEU A 178 -5.94 3.56 -31.88
CA LEU A 178 -5.87 2.14 -31.56
C LEU A 178 -7.27 1.52 -31.40
N SER A 179 -8.32 2.17 -31.89
CA SER A 179 -9.65 1.57 -31.97
C SER A 179 -9.53 0.23 -32.72
N LEU A 180 -9.70 -0.86 -31.98
CA LEU A 180 -9.72 -2.21 -32.53
C LEU A 180 -10.89 -2.28 -33.51
N CYS A 181 -10.56 -2.16 -34.80
CA CYS A 181 -11.52 -2.38 -35.87
C CYS A 181 -12.08 -3.80 -35.70
N LYS A 182 -13.40 -3.90 -35.46
CA LYS A 182 -14.09 -5.17 -35.13
C LYS A 182 -14.17 -6.16 -36.29
N THR A 183 -13.53 -5.91 -37.43
CA THR A 183 -13.62 -6.78 -38.62
C THR A 183 -12.36 -7.61 -38.80
N SER A 184 -12.21 -8.65 -38.00
CA SER A 184 -11.33 -9.76 -38.33
C SER A 184 -11.97 -10.64 -39.41
N LYS A 185 -11.83 -10.26 -40.68
CA LYS A 185 -11.84 -11.13 -41.88
C LYS A 185 -11.49 -10.27 -43.11
N GLY A 186 -10.25 -10.41 -43.58
CA GLY A 186 -9.75 -10.07 -44.93
C GLY A 186 -10.27 -8.82 -45.65
N GLY A 187 -9.40 -7.83 -45.81
CA GLY A 187 -9.57 -6.73 -46.77
C GLY A 187 -9.52 -5.36 -46.11
N CYS A 188 -8.39 -4.66 -46.28
CA CYS A 188 -8.28 -3.25 -45.94
C CYS A 188 -9.18 -2.46 -46.92
N CYS A 189 -10.28 -1.87 -46.45
CA CYS A 189 -11.14 -1.04 -47.28
C CYS A 189 -10.41 0.26 -47.65
N LYS A 190 -10.04 0.38 -48.93
CA LYS A 190 -9.73 1.65 -49.59
C LYS A 190 -11.05 2.31 -50.01
N SER A 191 -11.73 2.97 -49.08
CA SER A 191 -12.77 3.98 -49.37
C SER A 191 -13.27 4.54 -48.05
N GLY A 192 -13.28 5.88 -47.95
CA GLY A 192 -13.69 6.73 -46.83
C GLY A 192 -14.45 6.04 -45.70
N CYS A 193 -13.77 5.87 -44.57
CA CYS A 193 -14.44 5.91 -43.27
C CYS A 193 -14.56 7.40 -42.95
N ASP A 194 -15.65 8.02 -43.39
CA ASP A 194 -15.98 9.36 -42.92
C ASP A 194 -16.18 9.28 -41.41
N ASP A 195 -15.43 10.13 -40.70
CA ASP A 195 -15.54 10.42 -39.27
C ASP A 195 -16.89 11.11 -38.99
N GLU A 196 -18.01 10.42 -39.19
CA GLU A 196 -19.24 10.80 -38.52
C GLU A 196 -19.15 10.32 -37.07
N GLU A 197 -18.84 11.29 -36.23
CA GLU A 197 -19.02 11.29 -34.79
C GLU A 197 -20.16 10.34 -34.37
N ASP A 198 -19.81 9.22 -33.73
CA ASP A 198 -20.75 8.40 -32.97
C ASP A 198 -21.18 9.24 -31.74
N TRP A 199 -22.03 10.25 -31.99
CA TRP A 199 -22.87 10.86 -30.99
C TRP A 199 -23.73 9.72 -30.45
N CYS A 200 -23.38 9.24 -29.26
CA CYS A 200 -24.33 8.48 -28.45
C CYS A 200 -25.53 9.41 -28.24
N MET A 201 -26.55 9.26 -29.08
CA MET A 201 -27.85 9.88 -28.90
C MET A 201 -28.31 9.46 -27.51
N VAL A 202 -28.24 10.41 -26.56
CA VAL A 202 -28.89 10.34 -25.26
C VAL A 202 -30.32 9.96 -25.56
N ARG A 203 -30.74 8.75 -25.17
CA ARG A 203 -32.17 8.42 -25.25
C ARG A 203 -32.89 9.37 -24.31
N GLU A 204 -34.04 9.88 -24.71
CA GLU A 204 -34.88 10.74 -23.85
C GLU A 204 -35.16 10.10 -22.47
N ASP A 205 -35.08 8.77 -22.37
CA ASP A 205 -35.18 8.00 -21.13
C ASP A 205 -34.06 8.28 -20.09
N ASP A 206 -32.87 8.74 -20.51
CA ASP A 206 -31.73 9.02 -19.61
C ASP A 206 -31.85 10.39 -18.90
N LEU A 207 -32.82 11.22 -19.30
CA LEU A 207 -33.13 12.52 -18.70
C LEU A 207 -34.38 12.51 -17.80
N GLY A 208 -35.03 11.34 -17.61
CA GLY A 208 -36.41 11.25 -17.13
C GLY A 208 -36.65 10.92 -15.65
N GLU A 209 -35.63 10.62 -14.84
CA GLU A 209 -35.86 10.26 -13.43
C GLU A 209 -35.90 11.51 -12.54
N THR A 210 -37.09 11.95 -12.15
CA THR A 210 -37.30 13.09 -11.24
C THR A 210 -37.55 12.66 -9.79
N GLU A 211 -37.80 11.37 -9.55
CA GLU A 211 -38.21 10.84 -8.26
C GLU A 211 -37.05 10.26 -7.45
N THR A 212 -37.14 10.41 -6.13
CA THR A 212 -36.22 9.78 -5.17
C THR A 212 -36.46 8.27 -5.15
N LYS A 213 -35.41 7.49 -5.40
CA LYS A 213 -35.50 6.03 -5.29
C LYS A 213 -35.34 5.57 -3.85
N LYS A 214 -36.16 4.62 -3.43
CA LYS A 214 -36.09 3.96 -2.11
C LYS A 214 -35.96 2.44 -2.30
N ILE A 215 -34.74 1.95 -2.12
CA ILE A 215 -34.40 0.54 -2.36
C ILE A 215 -34.23 -0.18 -1.03
N VAL A 216 -34.96 -1.29 -0.84
CA VAL A 216 -34.76 -2.19 0.30
C VAL A 216 -33.72 -3.25 -0.07
N LEU A 217 -32.61 -3.30 0.66
CA LEU A 217 -31.50 -4.22 0.44
C LEU A 217 -31.75 -5.58 1.12
N LYS A 218 -30.92 -6.57 0.78
CA LYS A 218 -31.01 -7.95 1.29
C LYS A 218 -30.94 -8.03 2.82
N ASP A 219 -30.18 -7.15 3.44
CA ASP A 219 -30.00 -7.06 4.90
C ASP A 219 -31.07 -6.20 5.59
N GLY A 220 -32.14 -5.81 4.88
CA GLY A 220 -33.25 -5.02 5.40
C GLY A 220 -32.97 -3.51 5.50
N LYS A 221 -31.74 -3.08 5.20
CA LYS A 221 -31.35 -1.66 5.20
C LYS A 221 -31.91 -0.97 3.96
N ILE A 222 -32.10 0.35 4.07
CA ILE A 222 -32.72 1.16 3.01
C ILE A 222 -31.64 2.02 2.35
N TRP A 223 -31.55 1.93 1.04
CA TRP A 223 -30.74 2.81 0.20
C TRP A 223 -31.63 3.84 -0.48
N TYR A 224 -31.47 5.11 -0.09
CA TYR A 224 -32.12 6.25 -0.71
C TYR A 224 -31.20 6.87 -1.75
N ARG A 225 -31.75 7.27 -2.89
CA ARG A 225 -31.05 8.07 -3.90
C ARG A 225 -31.87 9.32 -4.26
N PRO A 226 -31.77 10.38 -3.46
CA PRO A 226 -32.40 11.67 -3.76
C PRO A 226 -31.70 12.39 -4.93
N ARG A 227 -32.43 13.26 -5.62
CA ARG A 227 -31.89 14.14 -6.68
C ARG A 227 -31.90 15.62 -6.31
N LEU A 228 -32.79 16.01 -5.41
CA LEU A 228 -32.91 17.38 -4.94
C LEU A 228 -32.64 17.45 -3.44
N LEU A 229 -32.14 18.58 -2.98
CA LEU A 229 -31.81 18.81 -1.58
C LEU A 229 -33.06 18.76 -0.69
N LYS A 230 -34.22 19.17 -1.22
CA LYS A 230 -35.52 19.04 -0.54
C LYS A 230 -35.86 17.58 -0.19
N ASP A 231 -35.44 16.62 -1.03
CA ASP A 231 -35.71 15.20 -0.81
C ASP A 231 -34.83 14.68 0.33
N VAL A 232 -33.58 15.13 0.39
CA VAL A 232 -32.67 14.85 1.52
C VAL A 232 -33.29 15.35 2.82
N TYR A 233 -33.83 16.57 2.83
CA TYR A 233 -34.50 17.13 4.01
C TYR A 233 -35.73 16.34 4.43
N GLN A 234 -36.55 15.91 3.47
CA GLN A 234 -37.69 15.05 3.76
C GLN A 234 -37.25 13.74 4.42
N ILE A 235 -36.24 13.06 3.86
CA ILE A 235 -35.70 11.80 4.41
C ILE A 235 -35.12 12.02 5.81
N LEU A 236 -34.37 13.10 6.03
CA LEU A 236 -33.79 13.42 7.35
C LEU A 236 -34.86 13.85 8.39
N GLY A 237 -36.03 14.31 7.92
CA GLY A 237 -37.19 14.62 8.74
C GLY A 237 -38.01 13.39 9.12
N GLU A 238 -37.90 12.28 8.38
CA GLU A 238 -38.35 10.97 8.84
C GLU A 238 -37.50 10.62 10.07
N ASN A 239 -38.10 10.20 11.19
CA ASN A 239 -37.39 9.93 12.44
C ASN A 239 -36.51 8.66 12.34
N LEU A 240 -35.46 8.72 11.52
CA LEU A 240 -34.54 7.62 11.22
C LEU A 240 -33.70 7.30 12.46
N GLU A 241 -33.69 6.03 12.84
CA GLU A 241 -32.92 5.54 13.99
C GLU A 241 -31.40 5.76 13.80
N SER A 242 -30.88 5.42 12.62
CA SER A 242 -29.50 5.66 12.22
C SER A 242 -29.40 5.86 10.71
N TYR A 243 -28.54 6.79 10.27
CA TYR A 243 -28.33 7.06 8.85
C TYR A 243 -26.90 7.48 8.52
N MET A 244 -26.54 7.40 7.24
CA MET A 244 -25.29 7.93 6.69
C MET A 244 -25.57 8.62 5.36
N LEU A 245 -25.05 9.85 5.20
CA LEU A 245 -24.97 10.50 3.90
C LEU A 245 -23.78 9.92 3.13
N VAL A 246 -24.06 9.29 1.99
CA VAL A 246 -23.05 8.64 1.15
C VAL A 246 -22.66 9.57 0.01
N GLY A 247 -21.40 10.01 0.05
CA GLY A 247 -20.72 10.62 -1.10
C GLY A 247 -19.82 9.58 -1.77
N GLY A 248 -18.50 9.70 -1.59
CA GLY A 248 -17.53 8.76 -2.17
C GLY A 248 -17.27 7.47 -1.37
N ASN A 249 -17.81 7.33 -0.15
CA ASN A 249 -17.55 6.23 0.80
C ASN A 249 -16.06 5.97 1.12
N THR A 250 -15.16 6.90 0.78
CA THR A 250 -13.70 6.76 0.95
C THR A 250 -13.24 6.81 2.41
N ALA A 251 -14.09 7.35 3.31
CA ALA A 251 -13.86 7.36 4.76
C ALA A 251 -13.59 5.96 5.32
N LYS A 252 -14.21 4.93 4.74
CA LYS A 252 -14.02 3.52 5.12
C LYS A 252 -12.54 3.08 5.05
N GLY A 253 -11.76 3.69 4.15
CA GLY A 253 -10.32 3.41 4.05
C GLY A 253 -9.48 4.03 5.15
N ALA A 254 -9.97 5.05 5.85
CA ALA A 254 -9.30 5.67 6.99
C ALA A 254 -9.83 5.14 8.33
N PHE A 255 -11.14 4.90 8.42
CA PHE A 255 -11.81 4.41 9.62
C PHE A 255 -12.74 3.26 9.26
N LEU A 256 -12.57 2.11 9.92
CA LEU A 256 -13.35 0.91 9.64
C LEU A 256 -14.83 1.13 9.96
N ILE A 257 -15.70 0.83 8.98
CA ILE A 257 -17.14 0.74 9.19
C ILE A 257 -17.46 -0.73 9.45
N ALA A 258 -17.64 -1.09 10.72
CA ALA A 258 -17.99 -2.45 11.12
C ALA A 258 -19.41 -2.81 10.69
N GLU A 259 -20.34 -1.86 10.82
CA GLU A 259 -21.72 -2.02 10.38
C GLU A 259 -22.25 -0.70 9.81
N TYR A 260 -22.90 -0.77 8.65
CA TYR A 260 -23.59 0.37 8.05
C TYR A 260 -24.92 0.65 8.76
N PRO A 261 -25.35 1.92 8.88
CA PRO A 261 -26.62 2.29 9.51
C PRO A 261 -27.83 1.81 8.70
N ASN A 262 -29.03 1.89 9.32
CA ASN A 262 -30.28 1.41 8.74
C ASN A 262 -30.68 2.15 7.46
N ALA A 263 -30.33 3.43 7.33
CA ALA A 263 -30.55 4.23 6.13
C ALA A 263 -29.23 4.74 5.53
N LEU A 264 -29.04 4.49 4.23
CA LEU A 264 -27.93 4.99 3.43
C LEU A 264 -28.47 5.96 2.39
N ILE A 265 -28.09 7.23 2.47
CA ILE A 265 -28.64 8.30 1.64
C ILE A 265 -27.55 8.75 0.66
N ASP A 266 -27.62 8.25 -0.57
CA ASP A 266 -26.70 8.58 -1.65
C ASP A 266 -26.95 9.98 -2.19
N ILE A 267 -26.14 10.93 -1.73
CA ILE A 267 -26.26 12.35 -2.11
C ILE A 267 -25.41 12.71 -3.34
N THR A 268 -24.83 11.73 -4.03
CA THR A 268 -23.95 11.98 -5.19
C THR A 268 -24.68 12.60 -6.40
N ALA A 269 -26.01 12.43 -6.47
CA ALA A 269 -26.85 12.97 -7.54
C ALA A 269 -27.54 14.31 -7.18
N VAL A 270 -27.37 14.82 -5.95
CA VAL A 270 -28.05 16.03 -5.49
C VAL A 270 -27.46 17.26 -6.18
N GLN A 271 -28.28 17.94 -7.00
CA GLN A 271 -27.81 19.00 -7.90
C GLN A 271 -27.28 20.22 -7.14
N GLU A 272 -27.97 20.64 -6.08
CA GLU A 272 -27.65 21.83 -5.29
C GLU A 272 -26.32 21.70 -4.53
N LEU A 273 -25.86 20.47 -4.28
CA LEU A 273 -24.57 20.19 -3.64
C LEU A 273 -23.40 20.15 -4.63
N ARG A 274 -23.67 20.32 -5.94
CA ARG A 274 -22.68 20.18 -7.02
C ARG A 274 -22.50 21.45 -7.84
N THR A 275 -23.11 22.56 -7.43
CA THR A 275 -22.95 23.86 -8.07
C THR A 275 -21.58 24.47 -7.77
N ASN A 276 -21.13 25.36 -8.65
CA ASN A 276 -20.01 26.26 -8.38
C ASN A 276 -20.27 27.61 -9.03
N GLU A 277 -19.89 28.68 -8.36
CA GLU A 277 -20.06 30.05 -8.83
C GLU A 277 -18.89 30.89 -8.34
N LEU A 278 -18.35 31.75 -9.21
CA LEU A 278 -17.30 32.70 -8.89
C LEU A 278 -17.86 34.12 -9.07
N ASP A 279 -18.14 34.79 -7.96
CA ASP A 279 -18.49 36.22 -7.92
C ASP A 279 -17.54 36.95 -6.94
N GLN A 280 -18.04 37.52 -5.84
CA GLN A 280 -17.18 38.10 -4.80
C GLN A 280 -16.32 37.03 -4.11
N ASN A 281 -16.89 35.85 -3.89
CA ASN A 281 -16.23 34.66 -3.37
C ASN A 281 -16.34 33.54 -4.40
N LEU A 282 -15.45 32.55 -4.31
CA LEU A 282 -15.70 31.26 -4.96
C LEU A 282 -16.62 30.45 -4.05
N VAL A 283 -17.84 30.15 -4.50
CA VAL A 283 -18.77 29.26 -3.81
C VAL A 283 -18.74 27.90 -4.52
N VAL A 284 -18.36 26.84 -3.79
CA VAL A 284 -18.31 25.47 -4.32
C VAL A 284 -19.19 24.54 -3.51
N GLY A 285 -20.02 23.76 -4.18
CA GLY A 285 -20.88 22.77 -3.57
C GLY A 285 -20.09 21.68 -2.84
N ALA A 286 -20.54 21.27 -1.66
CA ALA A 286 -19.84 20.32 -0.81
C ALA A 286 -19.84 18.87 -1.36
N GLY A 287 -20.75 18.57 -2.30
CA GLY A 287 -20.87 17.30 -3.01
C GLY A 287 -19.93 17.16 -4.20
N LEU A 288 -19.16 18.19 -4.54
CA LEU A 288 -18.10 18.09 -5.55
C LEU A 288 -16.97 17.18 -5.06
N THR A 289 -16.44 16.37 -5.98
CA THR A 289 -15.27 15.52 -5.76
C THR A 289 -14.01 16.37 -5.65
N LEU A 290 -12.96 15.83 -5.03
CA LEU A 290 -11.69 16.55 -4.94
C LEU A 290 -11.06 16.80 -6.32
N THR A 291 -11.27 15.90 -7.29
CA THR A 291 -10.82 16.13 -8.68
C THR A 291 -11.55 17.33 -9.31
N GLU A 292 -12.88 17.38 -9.21
CA GLU A 292 -13.67 18.53 -9.71
C GLU A 292 -13.28 19.83 -9.00
N PHE A 293 -13.05 19.78 -7.68
CA PHE A 293 -12.59 20.95 -6.93
C PHE A 293 -11.20 21.43 -7.39
N MET A 294 -10.28 20.51 -7.67
CA MET A 294 -8.98 20.87 -8.23
C MET A 294 -9.10 21.55 -9.60
N ASP A 295 -9.97 21.06 -10.48
CA ASP A 295 -10.19 21.68 -11.79
C ASP A 295 -10.74 23.11 -11.66
N ILE A 296 -11.69 23.32 -10.74
CA ILE A 296 -12.24 24.66 -10.42
C ILE A 296 -11.15 25.59 -9.87
N LEU A 297 -10.32 25.11 -8.93
CA LEU A 297 -9.22 25.90 -8.38
C LEU A 297 -8.21 26.30 -9.46
N LYS A 298 -7.91 25.40 -10.39
CA LYS A 298 -6.97 25.64 -11.48
C LYS A 298 -7.50 26.67 -12.50
N GLU A 299 -8.80 26.66 -12.76
CA GLU A 299 -9.40 27.70 -13.60
C GLU A 299 -9.48 29.04 -12.86
N GLY A 300 -9.97 29.01 -11.62
CA GLY A 300 -10.11 30.20 -10.77
C GLY A 300 -8.78 30.89 -10.45
N SER A 301 -7.65 30.16 -10.45
CA SER A 301 -6.32 30.76 -10.22
C SER A 301 -5.90 31.76 -11.29
N LYS A 302 -6.59 31.80 -12.44
CA LYS A 302 -6.36 32.80 -13.49
C LYS A 302 -6.93 34.18 -13.15
N VAL A 303 -7.81 34.27 -12.16
CA VAL A 303 -8.39 35.54 -11.68
C VAL A 303 -7.48 36.14 -10.62
N GLU A 304 -7.16 37.43 -10.72
CA GLU A 304 -6.14 38.11 -9.91
C GLU A 304 -6.31 37.89 -8.39
N ASN A 305 -7.51 38.12 -7.87
CA ASN A 305 -7.84 37.96 -6.44
C ASN A 305 -7.95 36.50 -5.98
N PHE A 306 -7.73 35.53 -6.87
CA PHE A 306 -7.83 34.10 -6.59
C PHE A 306 -6.59 33.33 -7.04
N SER A 307 -5.50 34.02 -7.40
CA SER A 307 -4.22 33.41 -7.77
C SER A 307 -3.67 32.41 -6.74
N TYR A 308 -4.03 32.58 -5.46
CA TYR A 308 -3.68 31.64 -4.39
C TYR A 308 -4.28 30.23 -4.56
N PHE A 309 -5.32 30.06 -5.39
CA PHE A 309 -5.88 28.74 -5.72
C PHE A 309 -4.87 27.80 -6.35
N GLU A 310 -3.86 28.32 -7.06
CA GLU A 310 -2.77 27.48 -7.57
C GLU A 310 -2.00 26.81 -6.41
N LYS A 311 -1.81 27.50 -5.28
CA LYS A 311 -1.17 26.91 -4.09
C LYS A 311 -2.05 25.84 -3.44
N LEU A 312 -3.38 26.04 -3.45
CA LEU A 312 -4.32 25.02 -2.97
C LEU A 312 -4.30 23.79 -3.87
N TYR A 313 -4.40 23.98 -5.19
CA TYR A 313 -4.31 22.91 -6.19
C TYR A 313 -3.06 22.05 -5.98
N ASN A 314 -1.88 22.69 -5.92
CA ASN A 314 -0.60 22.00 -5.75
C ASN A 314 -0.50 21.22 -4.42
N HIS A 315 -1.17 21.70 -3.36
CA HIS A 315 -1.23 20.98 -2.09
C HIS A 315 -2.19 19.79 -2.19
N ILE A 316 -3.35 19.95 -2.82
CA ILE A 316 -4.35 18.89 -2.99
C ILE A 316 -3.83 17.77 -3.90
N GLU A 317 -2.90 18.03 -4.81
CA GLU A 317 -2.20 16.96 -5.55
C GLU A 317 -1.51 15.94 -4.63
N LEU A 318 -1.07 16.37 -3.43
CA LEU A 318 -0.47 15.53 -2.39
C LEU A 318 -1.51 14.85 -1.48
N VAL A 319 -2.80 15.15 -1.65
CA VAL A 319 -3.91 14.61 -0.85
C VAL A 319 -4.45 13.37 -1.55
N ALA A 320 -4.34 12.23 -0.87
CA ALA A 320 -4.69 10.92 -1.39
C ALA A 320 -4.05 10.65 -2.78
N HIS A 321 -4.80 10.04 -3.69
CA HIS A 321 -4.40 9.68 -5.04
C HIS A 321 -5.59 9.77 -5.98
N ILE A 322 -5.34 9.75 -7.30
CA ILE A 322 -6.34 10.01 -8.35
C ILE A 322 -7.65 9.21 -8.13
N PRO A 323 -7.63 7.86 -8.01
CA PRO A 323 -8.85 7.09 -7.75
C PRO A 323 -9.67 7.50 -6.53
N ILE A 324 -9.03 7.95 -5.44
CA ILE A 324 -9.73 8.44 -4.24
C ILE A 324 -10.30 9.84 -4.50
N ARG A 325 -9.51 10.73 -5.11
CA ARG A 325 -9.95 12.10 -5.42
C ARG A 325 -11.11 12.13 -6.41
N ASN A 326 -11.16 11.16 -7.32
CA ASN A 326 -12.24 11.02 -8.29
C ASN A 326 -13.58 10.74 -7.64
N VAL A 327 -13.68 10.19 -6.42
CA VAL A 327 -14.96 9.89 -5.75
C VAL A 327 -15.14 10.59 -4.40
N GLY A 328 -14.07 10.87 -3.67
CA GLY A 328 -14.10 11.56 -2.39
C GLY A 328 -14.51 13.01 -2.56
N THR A 329 -15.46 13.46 -1.75
CA THR A 329 -16.03 14.81 -1.82
C THR A 329 -15.43 15.76 -0.78
N ILE A 330 -15.56 17.07 -1.01
CA ILE A 330 -15.13 18.10 -0.04
C ILE A 330 -15.88 17.90 1.28
N GLY A 331 -17.21 17.84 1.24
CA GLY A 331 -18.06 17.64 2.41
C GLY A 331 -17.78 16.32 3.14
N GLY A 332 -17.53 15.24 2.39
CA GLY A 332 -17.12 13.96 2.96
C GLY A 332 -15.81 14.08 3.75
N ASN A 333 -14.80 14.76 3.20
CA ASN A 333 -13.53 14.98 3.90
C ASN A 333 -13.70 15.80 5.19
N LEU A 334 -14.52 16.86 5.14
CA LEU A 334 -14.83 17.70 6.30
C LEU A 334 -15.59 16.93 7.38
N MET A 335 -16.57 16.11 7.00
CA MET A 335 -17.33 15.28 7.96
C MET A 335 -16.46 14.20 8.61
N ILE A 336 -15.43 13.68 7.94
CA ILE A 336 -14.46 12.78 8.59
C ILE A 336 -13.69 13.54 9.67
N LYS A 337 -13.22 14.76 9.39
CA LYS A 337 -12.51 15.61 10.37
C LYS A 337 -13.40 15.98 11.56
N HIS A 338 -14.68 16.25 11.30
CA HIS A 338 -15.67 16.54 12.32
C HIS A 338 -15.93 15.33 13.24
N THR A 339 -16.20 14.17 12.64
CA THR A 339 -16.50 12.93 13.37
C THR A 339 -15.28 12.40 14.13
N TYR A 340 -14.11 12.44 13.50
CA TYR A 340 -12.85 11.97 14.04
C TYR A 340 -11.85 13.12 14.05
N THR A 341 -11.83 13.89 15.15
CA THR A 341 -10.96 15.08 15.29
C THR A 341 -9.47 14.77 15.16
N VAL A 342 -9.07 13.51 15.35
CA VAL A 342 -7.70 13.01 15.10
C VAL A 342 -7.33 12.93 13.61
N PHE A 343 -8.30 12.92 12.70
CA PHE A 343 -8.05 12.83 11.27
C PHE A 343 -7.23 14.03 10.76
N GLN A 344 -6.15 13.73 10.06
CA GLN A 344 -5.19 14.70 9.54
C GLN A 344 -5.68 15.26 8.18
N SER A 345 -6.79 16.00 8.21
CA SER A 345 -7.40 16.58 7.00
C SER A 345 -6.60 17.77 6.45
N ASP A 346 -5.97 17.57 5.29
CA ASP A 346 -5.37 18.66 4.51
C ASP A 346 -6.44 19.63 3.97
N ILE A 347 -7.64 19.14 3.61
CA ILE A 347 -8.71 20.00 3.07
C ILE A 347 -9.21 20.98 4.14
N PHE A 348 -9.47 20.50 5.36
CA PHE A 348 -9.83 21.35 6.49
C PHE A 348 -8.74 22.39 6.76
N LEU A 349 -7.47 21.95 6.82
CA LEU A 349 -6.33 22.83 7.06
C LEU A 349 -6.28 23.97 6.04
N LEU A 350 -6.37 23.65 4.74
CA LEU A 350 -6.30 24.62 3.66
C LEU A 350 -7.44 25.63 3.72
N LEU A 351 -8.68 25.16 3.93
CA LEU A 351 -9.86 26.00 4.04
C LEU A 351 -9.79 26.93 5.27
N ASP A 352 -9.34 26.43 6.41
CA ASP A 352 -9.19 27.24 7.62
C ASP A 352 -8.09 28.32 7.47
N THR A 353 -7.00 27.96 6.76
CA THR A 353 -5.87 28.87 6.48
C THR A 353 -6.32 30.08 5.67
N VAL A 354 -7.09 29.87 4.60
CA VAL A 354 -7.56 30.95 3.73
C VAL A 354 -8.80 31.66 4.27
N GLY A 355 -9.34 31.19 5.40
CA GLY A 355 -10.52 31.79 6.03
C GLY A 355 -11.82 31.49 5.30
N ALA A 356 -11.92 30.32 4.67
CA ALA A 356 -13.16 29.86 4.07
C ALA A 356 -14.27 29.68 5.12
N GLN A 357 -15.51 29.79 4.65
CA GLN A 357 -16.72 29.59 5.45
C GLN A 357 -17.58 28.49 4.84
N LEU A 358 -18.41 27.85 5.66
CA LEU A 358 -19.31 26.78 5.27
C LEU A 358 -20.75 27.24 5.43
N THR A 359 -21.61 26.92 4.46
CA THR A 359 -23.06 27.02 4.64
C THR A 359 -23.59 25.66 5.08
N ILE A 360 -24.18 25.60 6.27
CA ILE A 360 -24.82 24.40 6.83
C ILE A 360 -26.32 24.61 6.80
N SER A 361 -27.08 23.61 6.37
CA SER A 361 -28.53 23.62 6.46
C SER A 361 -29.03 22.46 7.32
N ASP A 362 -30.01 22.72 8.17
CA ASP A 362 -30.80 21.66 8.78
C ASP A 362 -31.90 21.15 7.83
N TYR A 363 -32.51 20.01 8.19
CA TYR A 363 -33.62 19.40 7.45
C TYR A 363 -34.90 20.26 7.42
N LYS A 364 -34.97 21.36 8.18
CA LYS A 364 -36.08 22.32 8.12
C LYS A 364 -35.78 23.46 7.14
N GLY A 365 -34.62 23.45 6.50
CA GLY A 365 -34.16 24.46 5.56
C GLY A 365 -33.54 25.69 6.22
N LYS A 366 -33.33 25.69 7.55
CA LYS A 366 -32.62 26.79 8.21
C LYS A 366 -31.13 26.70 7.89
N GLN A 367 -30.60 27.76 7.29
CA GLN A 367 -29.19 27.87 6.93
C GLN A 367 -28.41 28.74 7.90
N GLU A 368 -27.15 28.38 8.12
CA GLU A 368 -26.18 29.15 8.91
C GLU A 368 -24.82 29.12 8.21
N VAL A 369 -24.17 30.28 8.14
CA VAL A 369 -22.81 30.43 7.62
C VAL A 369 -21.83 30.42 8.78
N VAL A 370 -20.88 29.48 8.78
CA VAL A 370 -19.97 29.24 9.90
C VAL A 370 -18.51 29.19 9.47
N THR A 371 -17.60 29.48 10.40
CA THR A 371 -16.16 29.29 10.17
C THR A 371 -15.77 27.82 10.27
N MET A 372 -14.61 27.45 9.71
CA MET A 372 -14.08 26.09 9.84
C MET A 372 -13.91 25.65 11.31
N GLN A 373 -13.47 26.55 12.19
CA GLN A 373 -13.33 26.24 13.63
C GLN A 373 -14.68 26.05 14.32
N HIS A 374 -15.68 26.89 14.02
CA HIS A 374 -17.02 26.73 14.60
C HIS A 374 -17.70 25.46 14.10
N PHE A 375 -17.49 25.08 12.84
CA PHE A 375 -18.01 23.82 12.29
C PHE A 375 -17.66 22.60 13.14
N LEU A 376 -16.43 22.52 13.68
CA LEU A 376 -16.01 21.39 14.53
C LEU A 376 -16.82 21.26 15.84
N THR A 377 -17.54 22.30 16.26
CA THR A 377 -18.33 22.30 17.50
C THR A 377 -19.84 22.12 17.26
N ILE A 378 -20.29 22.06 16.00
CA ILE A 378 -21.71 21.97 15.65
C ILE A 378 -22.16 20.51 15.66
N ASP A 379 -23.31 20.20 16.27
CA ASP A 379 -23.94 18.89 16.08
C ASP A 379 -24.53 18.78 14.68
N MET A 380 -23.94 17.92 13.85
CA MET A 380 -24.32 17.71 12.46
C MET A 380 -25.50 16.73 12.27
N LYS A 381 -26.10 16.22 13.35
CA LYS A 381 -27.32 15.41 13.25
C LYS A 381 -28.46 16.21 12.59
N GLY A 382 -29.08 15.61 11.57
CA GLY A 382 -30.12 16.20 10.73
C GLY A 382 -29.66 17.38 9.86
N LYS A 383 -28.34 17.56 9.64
CA LYS A 383 -27.77 18.69 8.89
C LYS A 383 -26.92 18.24 7.73
N VAL A 384 -26.79 19.12 6.73
CA VAL A 384 -26.01 18.92 5.52
C VAL A 384 -25.11 20.14 5.29
N ILE A 385 -23.86 19.91 4.90
CA ILE A 385 -22.98 20.97 4.40
C ILE A 385 -23.40 21.25 2.95
N ILE A 386 -23.81 22.47 2.64
CA ILE A 386 -24.32 22.83 1.31
C ILE A 386 -23.16 23.22 0.40
N ASN A 387 -22.39 24.22 0.82
CA ASN A 387 -21.30 24.78 0.05
C ASN A 387 -20.18 25.32 0.95
N ILE A 388 -19.05 25.63 0.30
CA ILE A 388 -17.86 26.25 0.88
C ILE A 388 -17.62 27.55 0.12
N MET A 389 -17.43 28.65 0.85
CA MET A 389 -17.12 29.96 0.30
C MET A 389 -15.64 30.29 0.55
N LEU A 390 -14.87 30.47 -0.52
CA LEU A 390 -13.46 30.87 -0.46
C LEU A 390 -13.33 32.37 -0.78
N PRO A 391 -12.65 33.15 0.08
CA PRO A 391 -12.62 34.61 -0.05
C PRO A 391 -11.67 35.11 -1.14
N PRO A 392 -11.86 36.35 -1.64
CA PRO A 392 -10.89 37.00 -2.51
C PRO A 392 -9.66 37.40 -1.69
N LEU A 393 -8.47 36.98 -2.12
CA LEU A 393 -7.19 37.33 -1.52
C LEU A 393 -6.30 37.95 -2.59
N ASN A 394 -6.20 39.28 -2.59
CA ASN A 394 -5.38 40.03 -3.52
C ASN A 394 -3.87 39.80 -3.28
N ASN A 395 -3.03 40.45 -4.10
CA ASN A 395 -1.57 40.29 -4.07
C ASN A 395 -0.87 40.73 -2.76
N THR A 396 -1.57 41.42 -1.84
CA THR A 396 -1.06 41.76 -0.50
C THR A 396 -1.03 40.53 0.42
N TYR A 397 -1.84 39.52 0.12
CA TYR A 397 -1.84 38.25 0.83
C TYR A 397 -0.75 37.32 0.30
N LYS A 398 -0.02 36.70 1.21
CA LYS A 398 1.05 35.74 0.94
C LYS A 398 0.68 34.41 1.60
N LEU A 399 0.37 33.41 0.78
CA LEU A 399 0.00 32.06 1.21
C LEU A 399 1.19 31.11 1.05
N TYR A 400 1.50 30.37 2.11
CA TYR A 400 2.39 29.23 2.09
C TYR A 400 1.68 28.00 2.67
N THR A 401 1.85 26.85 2.03
CA THR A 401 1.34 25.58 2.55
C THR A 401 2.39 24.50 2.40
N TYR A 402 2.40 23.54 3.33
CA TYR A 402 3.33 22.42 3.28
C TYR A 402 2.75 21.17 3.90
N LYS A 403 3.13 20.02 3.34
CA LYS A 403 2.72 18.70 3.80
C LYS A 403 3.94 17.80 3.90
N LEU A 404 4.38 17.50 5.13
CA LEU A 404 5.43 16.52 5.37
C LEU A 404 4.80 15.13 5.49
N MET A 405 5.30 14.17 4.70
CA MET A 405 4.75 12.83 4.61
C MET A 405 5.87 11.78 4.69
N PRO A 406 5.58 10.53 5.11
CA PRO A 406 6.55 9.45 5.10
C PRO A 406 6.94 9.00 3.67
N ARG A 407 6.10 9.32 2.67
CA ARG A 407 6.34 9.09 1.24
C ARG A 407 5.74 10.22 0.41
N ALA A 408 6.21 10.40 -0.83
CA ALA A 408 5.89 11.57 -1.64
C ALA A 408 4.41 11.75 -2.01
N GLN A 409 3.61 10.69 -2.00
CA GLN A 409 2.17 10.71 -2.34
C GLN A 409 1.42 9.60 -1.58
N SER A 410 0.07 9.67 -1.56
CA SER A 410 -0.81 8.67 -0.95
C SER A 410 -0.44 8.37 0.52
N ALA A 411 -0.13 9.40 1.30
CA ALA A 411 0.12 9.26 2.73
C ALA A 411 -0.55 10.42 3.49
N HIS A 412 -0.95 10.13 4.72
CA HIS A 412 -1.32 11.18 5.65
C HIS A 412 -0.09 11.98 6.08
N ALA A 413 -0.34 13.21 6.53
CA ALA A 413 0.72 14.12 6.94
C ALA A 413 1.27 13.73 8.31
N ILE A 414 2.59 13.66 8.44
CA ILE A 414 3.26 13.64 9.76
C ILE A 414 3.01 14.98 10.46
N VAL A 415 3.21 16.07 9.70
CA VAL A 415 2.82 17.45 10.04
C VAL A 415 2.50 18.17 8.73
N ASN A 416 1.39 18.91 8.70
CA ASN A 416 1.03 19.81 7.62
C ASN A 416 0.73 21.21 8.21
N CYS A 417 0.92 22.24 7.40
CA CYS A 417 0.72 23.62 7.81
C CYS A 417 0.22 24.51 6.67
N GLY A 418 -0.45 25.60 7.05
CA GLY A 418 -0.84 26.69 6.18
C GLY A 418 -0.60 28.03 6.85
N PHE A 419 0.13 28.92 6.20
CA PHE A 419 0.45 30.26 6.70
C PHE A 419 -0.06 31.28 5.70
N LEU A 420 -0.94 32.17 6.14
CA LEU A 420 -1.45 33.29 5.37
C LEU A 420 -1.03 34.59 6.07
N TYR A 421 -0.38 35.48 5.34
CA TYR A 421 -0.01 36.80 5.85
C TYR A 421 -0.56 37.88 4.93
N LYS A 422 -1.19 38.91 5.48
CA LYS A 422 -1.45 40.16 4.77
C LYS A 422 -0.31 41.13 5.04
N LEU A 423 0.39 41.55 4.01
CA LEU A 423 1.57 42.42 4.12
C LEU A 423 1.32 43.77 3.45
N ASN A 424 1.79 44.84 4.09
CA ASN A 424 1.89 46.14 3.43
C ASN A 424 3.14 46.24 2.53
N CYS A 425 3.31 47.38 1.85
CA CYS A 425 4.44 47.62 0.95
C CYS A 425 5.83 47.58 1.62
N LYS A 426 5.90 47.62 2.95
CA LYS A 426 7.14 47.52 3.75
C LYS A 426 7.33 46.12 4.38
N ASN A 427 6.55 45.12 3.97
CA ASN A 427 6.53 43.77 4.55
C ASN A 427 6.17 43.74 6.04
N ILE A 428 5.41 44.73 6.52
CA ILE A 428 4.84 44.73 7.87
C ILE A 428 3.54 43.92 7.82
N VAL A 429 3.37 43.03 8.80
CA VAL A 429 2.20 42.17 8.91
C VAL A 429 0.98 42.98 9.37
N GLU A 430 -0.05 43.02 8.55
CA GLU A 430 -1.35 43.60 8.89
C GLU A 430 -2.31 42.56 9.47
N ASP A 431 -2.25 41.33 8.97
CA ASP A 431 -3.04 40.19 9.45
C ASP A 431 -2.27 38.89 9.22
N ALA A 432 -2.52 37.87 10.04
CA ALA A 432 -1.88 36.57 9.94
C ALA A 432 -2.82 35.43 10.34
N ARG A 433 -2.75 34.32 9.63
CA ARG A 433 -3.36 33.03 10.00
C ARG A 433 -2.33 31.93 9.90
N ILE A 434 -2.13 31.21 10.99
CA ILE A 434 -1.12 30.15 11.11
C ILE A 434 -1.84 28.89 11.57
N THR A 435 -1.97 27.94 10.65
CA THR A 435 -2.63 26.65 10.89
C THR A 435 -1.63 25.51 10.92
N TYR A 436 -1.92 24.52 11.75
CA TYR A 436 -1.23 23.24 11.79
C TYR A 436 -2.23 22.09 11.84
N GLY A 437 -1.87 20.97 11.24
CA GLY A 437 -2.53 19.70 11.47
C GLY A 437 -1.56 18.65 11.99
N ALA A 438 -2.10 17.50 12.39
CA ALA A 438 -1.37 16.35 12.92
C ALA A 438 -0.55 16.59 14.21
N LEU A 439 -0.77 17.71 14.92
CA LEU A 439 -0.14 17.97 16.22
C LEU A 439 -0.99 17.47 17.39
N SER A 440 -2.26 17.89 17.43
CA SER A 440 -3.23 17.56 18.48
C SER A 440 -4.65 17.69 17.93
N THR A 441 -5.61 17.07 18.61
CA THR A 441 -7.05 17.29 18.38
C THR A 441 -7.52 18.70 18.75
N LYS A 442 -6.77 19.42 19.60
CA LYS A 442 -7.13 20.72 20.18
C LYS A 442 -6.37 21.91 19.60
N PHE A 443 -5.33 21.66 18.80
CA PHE A 443 -4.48 22.71 18.25
C PHE A 443 -4.50 22.68 16.72
N THR A 444 -5.23 23.62 16.13
CA THR A 444 -5.42 23.80 14.68
C THR A 444 -4.97 25.18 14.20
N ARG A 445 -4.92 26.18 15.09
CA ARG A 445 -4.56 27.58 14.86
C ARG A 445 -3.60 28.07 15.95
N ALA A 446 -2.73 29.03 15.62
CA ALA A 446 -1.73 29.61 16.51
C ALA A 446 -2.02 31.10 16.80
N PRO A 447 -3.15 31.44 17.48
CA PRO A 447 -3.64 32.82 17.60
C PRO A 447 -2.70 33.73 18.40
N ALA A 448 -1.93 33.21 19.37
CA ALA A 448 -0.98 34.04 20.11
C ALA A 448 0.19 34.46 19.20
N THR A 449 0.66 33.55 18.34
CA THR A 449 1.70 33.84 17.35
C THR A 449 1.18 34.78 16.27
N GLU A 450 -0.05 34.58 15.79
CA GLU A 450 -0.73 35.49 14.85
C GLU A 450 -0.74 36.92 15.40
N LYS A 451 -1.25 37.10 16.62
CA LYS A 451 -1.29 38.39 17.32
C LYS A 451 0.10 39.00 17.53
N TYR A 452 1.10 38.18 17.83
CA TYR A 452 2.48 38.65 18.02
C TYR A 452 3.06 39.27 16.75
N LEU A 453 2.71 38.75 15.57
CA LEU A 453 3.27 39.18 14.28
C LEU A 453 2.68 40.50 13.79
N VAL A 454 1.42 40.80 14.10
CA VAL A 454 0.73 42.03 13.64
C VAL A 454 1.53 43.28 14.05
N GLY A 455 1.72 44.19 13.10
CA GLY A 455 2.48 45.43 13.26
C GLY A 455 4.00 45.27 13.19
N LYS A 456 4.54 44.06 12.95
CA LYS A 456 5.99 43.83 12.87
C LYS A 456 6.45 43.53 11.44
N PRO A 457 7.71 43.89 11.10
CA PRO A 457 8.29 43.49 9.83
C PRO A 457 8.53 41.98 9.82
N LEU A 458 7.91 41.27 8.87
CA LEU A 458 7.89 39.81 8.84
C LEU A 458 9.29 39.21 8.67
N PHE A 459 10.12 39.82 7.82
CA PHE A 459 11.41 39.25 7.42
C PHE A 459 12.59 39.71 8.28
N THR A 460 12.38 40.07 9.55
CA THR A 460 13.48 40.40 10.46
C THR A 460 13.73 39.29 11.48
N ASN A 461 14.99 39.13 11.90
CA ASN A 461 15.37 38.09 12.84
C ASN A 461 14.63 38.23 14.18
N ASP A 462 14.49 39.44 14.70
CA ASP A 462 13.87 39.67 16.01
C ASP A 462 12.39 39.28 16.01
N THR A 463 11.65 39.65 14.96
CA THR A 463 10.24 39.26 14.77
C THR A 463 10.13 37.74 14.72
N LEU A 464 10.95 37.08 13.92
CA LEU A 464 10.82 35.64 13.69
C LEU A 464 11.25 34.79 14.90
N GLN A 465 12.31 35.19 15.60
CA GLN A 465 12.73 34.54 16.86
C GLN A 465 11.68 34.71 17.95
N GLY A 466 11.09 35.91 18.05
CA GLY A 466 10.02 36.15 19.00
C GLY A 466 8.77 35.34 18.68
N ALA A 467 8.35 35.29 17.41
CA ALA A 467 7.22 34.49 16.97
C ALA A 467 7.42 33.00 17.24
N LEU A 468 8.64 32.47 17.05
CA LEU A 468 8.96 31.10 17.41
C LEU A 468 8.82 30.80 18.90
N ARG A 469 9.26 31.72 19.77
CA ARG A 469 9.12 31.55 21.22
C ARG A 469 7.65 31.52 21.62
N VAL A 470 6.82 32.38 21.01
CA VAL A 470 5.37 32.39 21.24
C VAL A 470 4.73 31.09 20.74
N LEU A 471 5.06 30.67 19.51
CA LEU A 471 4.57 29.42 18.92
C LEU A 471 4.91 28.21 19.78
N ASP A 472 6.17 28.13 20.25
CA ASP A 472 6.61 27.04 21.12
C ASP A 472 5.92 27.06 22.48
N GLY A 473 5.41 28.20 22.93
CA GLY A 473 4.61 28.31 24.16
C GLY A 473 3.16 27.86 24.00
N GLU A 474 2.55 28.04 22.83
CA GLU A 474 1.13 27.73 22.60
C GLU A 474 0.84 26.38 21.93
N MET A 475 1.83 25.77 21.26
CA MET A 475 1.64 24.48 20.58
C MET A 475 1.30 23.35 21.56
N ILE A 476 0.22 22.62 21.25
CA ILE A 476 -0.15 21.36 21.91
C ILE A 476 0.16 20.21 20.96
N VAL A 477 0.98 19.25 21.40
CA VAL A 477 1.34 18.07 20.62
C VAL A 477 1.07 16.83 21.45
N GLU A 478 0.15 15.98 20.99
CA GLU A 478 -0.31 14.78 21.68
C GLU A 478 0.30 13.52 21.06
N GLU A 479 0.58 12.49 21.85
CA GLU A 479 1.01 11.17 21.34
C GLU A 479 -0.05 10.62 20.37
N HIS A 480 0.38 10.22 19.18
CA HIS A 480 -0.51 9.65 18.17
C HIS A 480 0.21 8.56 17.38
N ARG A 481 0.14 7.31 17.85
CA ARG A 481 0.80 6.21 17.15
C ARG A 481 0.04 5.84 15.86
N PRO A 482 0.72 5.51 14.76
CA PRO A 482 2.16 5.23 14.63
C PRO A 482 3.03 6.45 14.25
N GLU A 483 2.53 7.68 14.37
CA GLU A 483 3.31 8.89 14.02
C GLU A 483 4.54 9.05 14.91
N PRO A 484 5.56 9.82 14.45
CA PRO A 484 6.69 10.19 15.28
C PRO A 484 6.27 10.82 16.61
N SER A 485 7.13 10.65 17.62
CA SER A 485 6.95 11.19 18.97
C SER A 485 6.59 12.68 18.98
N PRO A 486 5.83 13.15 19.98
CA PRO A 486 5.48 14.57 20.14
C PRO A 486 6.67 15.52 20.03
N GLU A 487 7.85 15.15 20.54
CA GLU A 487 9.06 15.97 20.50
C GLU A 487 9.53 16.20 19.05
N VAL A 488 9.55 15.12 18.25
CA VAL A 488 9.90 15.17 16.83
C VAL A 488 8.89 15.99 16.04
N ARG A 489 7.58 15.79 16.25
CA ARG A 489 6.54 16.57 15.56
C ARG A 489 6.55 18.04 15.97
N ARG A 490 6.78 18.36 17.25
CA ARG A 490 6.97 19.74 17.73
C ARG A 490 8.18 20.39 17.04
N TYR A 491 9.29 19.67 16.96
CA TYR A 491 10.48 20.13 16.25
C TYR A 491 10.21 20.37 14.76
N ILE A 492 9.49 19.46 14.10
CA ILE A 492 9.08 19.61 12.70
C ILE A 492 8.19 20.84 12.52
N ALA A 493 7.15 21.01 13.36
CA ALA A 493 6.26 22.17 13.29
C ALA A 493 7.03 23.48 13.41
N LYS A 494 7.93 23.57 14.40
CA LYS A 494 8.86 24.70 14.52
C LYS A 494 9.67 24.86 13.25
N ALA A 495 10.30 23.79 12.74
CA ALA A 495 11.12 23.86 11.54
C ALA A 495 10.34 24.34 10.31
N LEU A 496 9.07 23.93 10.14
CA LEU A 496 8.20 24.40 9.06
C LEU A 496 7.88 25.90 9.19
N PHE A 497 7.67 26.39 10.41
CA PHE A 497 7.53 27.82 10.71
C PHE A 497 8.84 28.58 10.44
N PHE A 498 9.93 28.09 11.02
CA PHE A 498 11.23 28.74 11.12
C PHE A 498 12.30 27.81 11.74
N LYS A 499 13.55 27.78 11.24
CA LYS A 499 14.65 27.28 12.09
C LYS A 499 15.98 28.05 12.03
N VAL A 500 16.26 28.60 13.22
CA VAL A 500 17.48 29.05 13.92
C VAL A 500 18.83 28.45 13.45
N SER A 501 19.87 29.29 13.41
CA SER A 501 21.29 28.92 13.23
C SER A 501 22.06 28.75 14.54
N ILE A 502 23.20 28.06 14.42
CA ILE A 502 24.32 28.07 15.37
C ILE A 502 25.19 29.30 15.02
N GLY A 503 25.28 30.29 15.93
CA GLY A 503 26.14 31.50 15.78
C GLY A 503 25.42 32.80 15.34
N LYS A 504 26.20 33.82 14.95
CA LYS A 504 25.74 35.20 14.64
C LYS A 504 25.03 35.39 13.27
N VAL A 505 24.68 34.33 12.55
CA VAL A 505 24.04 34.41 11.23
C VAL A 505 22.84 33.49 11.19
N ILE A 506 21.60 34.02 11.12
CA ILE A 506 20.35 33.22 11.13
C ILE A 506 19.59 33.37 9.81
N TYR A 507 18.98 32.25 9.40
CA TYR A 507 18.42 31.98 8.08
C TYR A 507 16.91 31.68 8.16
N PHE A 508 16.15 32.11 7.14
CA PHE A 508 14.71 31.81 6.98
C PHE A 508 14.49 30.32 6.58
N PHE A 509 13.29 29.75 6.75
CA PHE A 509 12.93 28.38 6.31
C PHE A 509 11.94 28.36 5.13
N GLN A 510 11.68 27.19 4.55
CA GLN A 510 10.91 26.98 3.30
C GLN A 510 9.62 27.82 3.17
N GLY A 511 8.88 28.04 4.27
CA GLY A 511 7.73 28.94 4.31
C GLY A 511 8.09 30.37 4.03
N LEU A 512 8.73 31.03 4.99
CA LEU A 512 9.06 32.45 4.89
C LEU A 512 10.15 32.76 3.86
N LEU A 513 11.09 31.85 3.58
CA LEU A 513 12.03 31.97 2.44
C LEU A 513 11.31 32.02 1.11
N SER A 514 10.24 31.23 0.94
CA SER A 514 9.47 31.24 -0.31
C SER A 514 8.67 32.52 -0.50
N LEU A 515 8.41 33.26 0.59
CA LEU A 515 7.72 34.54 0.58
C LEU A 515 8.68 35.75 0.60
N CYS A 516 9.93 35.55 1.02
CA CYS A 516 10.96 36.57 1.08
C CYS A 516 11.47 36.91 -0.33
N PRO A 517 11.67 38.19 -0.67
CA PRO A 517 12.27 38.58 -1.95
C PRO A 517 13.60 37.89 -2.20
N SER A 518 13.81 37.39 -3.42
CA SER A 518 14.91 36.49 -3.75
C SER A 518 16.29 37.11 -3.55
N GLU A 519 16.37 38.44 -3.66
CA GLU A 519 17.56 39.26 -3.53
C GLU A 519 18.00 39.38 -2.06
N GLN A 520 17.09 39.16 -1.11
CA GLN A 520 17.37 39.19 0.34
C GLN A 520 17.84 37.82 0.86
N VAL A 521 17.80 36.77 0.02
CA VAL A 521 18.16 35.41 0.40
C VAL A 521 19.56 35.05 -0.12
N GLN A 522 20.48 34.75 0.80
CA GLN A 522 21.82 34.26 0.43
C GLN A 522 21.72 32.96 -0.40
N GLU A 523 22.54 32.85 -1.45
CA GLU A 523 22.50 31.75 -2.43
C GLU A 523 22.51 30.36 -1.77
N ARG A 524 23.40 30.16 -0.78
CA ARG A 524 23.56 28.91 -0.04
C ARG A 524 22.29 28.41 0.66
N LEU A 525 21.35 29.31 0.93
CA LEU A 525 20.09 29.07 1.64
C LEU A 525 18.92 28.76 0.71
N LYS A 526 19.01 29.13 -0.56
CA LYS A 526 17.96 28.90 -1.56
C LYS A 526 17.61 27.41 -1.70
N SER A 527 18.57 26.53 -1.37
CA SER A 527 18.36 25.08 -1.25
C SER A 527 17.19 24.67 -0.34
N GLY A 528 16.83 25.48 0.66
CA GLY A 528 15.68 25.26 1.54
C GLY A 528 14.33 25.60 0.93
N ILE A 529 14.28 26.35 -0.18
CA ILE A 529 13.05 26.72 -0.90
C ILE A 529 12.63 25.60 -1.84
N THR A 530 13.61 25.06 -2.57
CA THR A 530 13.43 24.08 -3.63
C THR A 530 12.66 22.85 -3.14
N LYS A 531 11.57 22.44 -3.80
CA LYS A 531 10.92 21.16 -3.48
C LYS A 531 11.62 20.03 -4.22
N LEU A 532 11.87 18.91 -3.53
CA LEU A 532 12.50 17.73 -4.16
C LEU A 532 11.63 17.15 -5.28
N THR A 533 10.30 17.25 -5.13
CA THR A 533 9.31 16.80 -6.12
C THR A 533 9.36 17.62 -7.41
N GLU A 534 9.74 18.90 -7.35
CA GLU A 534 9.83 19.80 -8.50
C GLU A 534 11.16 19.66 -9.25
N THR A 535 12.24 19.28 -8.54
CA THR A 535 13.59 19.15 -9.16
C THR A 535 13.97 17.74 -9.60
N ARG A 536 13.11 16.76 -9.35
CA ARG A 536 13.39 15.36 -9.70
C ARG A 536 13.22 15.19 -11.22
N PRO A 537 14.23 14.70 -11.97
CA PRO A 537 14.04 14.38 -13.38
C PRO A 537 13.16 13.13 -13.57
N VAL A 538 12.67 12.93 -14.79
CA VAL A 538 11.98 11.68 -15.17
C VAL A 538 12.89 10.49 -14.89
N SER A 539 12.39 9.46 -14.21
CA SER A 539 13.23 8.29 -13.88
C SER A 539 13.61 7.51 -15.14
N THR A 540 14.88 7.13 -15.24
CA THR A 540 15.44 6.31 -16.32
C THR A 540 16.12 5.07 -15.75
N GLY A 541 16.29 4.04 -16.58
CA GLY A 541 17.02 2.82 -16.24
C GLY A 541 17.73 2.28 -17.47
N LYS A 542 18.90 1.67 -17.27
CA LYS A 542 19.62 0.91 -18.30
C LYS A 542 19.88 -0.48 -17.76
N GLN A 543 19.65 -1.50 -18.57
CA GLN A 543 19.99 -2.87 -18.25
C GLN A 543 20.97 -3.39 -19.30
N THR A 544 22.04 -4.02 -18.85
CA THR A 544 23.03 -4.67 -19.71
C THR A 544 23.20 -6.10 -19.21
N TYR A 545 23.11 -7.07 -20.11
CA TYR A 545 23.29 -8.48 -19.81
C TYR A 545 23.88 -9.18 -21.04
N VAL A 546 24.60 -10.26 -20.81
CA VAL A 546 25.15 -11.11 -21.88
C VAL A 546 24.12 -12.18 -22.22
N THR A 547 23.94 -12.43 -23.51
CA THR A 547 23.09 -13.50 -24.02
C THR A 547 23.92 -14.45 -24.88
N ASP A 548 23.63 -15.74 -24.82
CA ASP A 548 24.24 -16.75 -25.68
C ASP A 548 23.14 -17.49 -26.47
N PRO A 549 22.92 -17.12 -27.75
CA PRO A 549 21.91 -17.78 -28.60
C PRO A 549 22.11 -19.28 -28.77
N SER A 550 23.31 -19.82 -28.57
CA SER A 550 23.57 -21.27 -28.64
C SER A 550 22.90 -22.05 -27.52
N LEU A 551 22.55 -21.35 -26.42
CA LEU A 551 21.85 -21.91 -25.27
C LEU A 551 20.33 -21.69 -25.34
N TYR A 552 19.79 -21.08 -26.40
CA TYR A 552 18.35 -20.83 -26.49
C TYR A 552 17.54 -22.14 -26.62
N PRO A 553 16.38 -22.25 -25.94
CA PRO A 553 15.70 -21.21 -25.16
C PRO A 553 16.16 -21.08 -23.69
N MET A 554 17.15 -21.84 -23.20
CA MET A 554 17.52 -21.93 -21.77
C MET A 554 17.79 -20.57 -21.10
N ASN A 555 18.59 -19.71 -21.73
CA ASN A 555 18.93 -18.37 -21.22
C ASN A 555 18.33 -17.24 -22.08
N GLN A 556 17.35 -17.56 -22.93
CA GLN A 556 16.71 -16.57 -23.80
C GLN A 556 15.99 -15.50 -22.95
N PRO A 557 16.26 -14.20 -23.18
CA PRO A 557 15.56 -13.13 -22.46
C PRO A 557 14.15 -12.97 -23.03
N MET A 558 13.20 -13.72 -22.48
CA MET A 558 11.80 -13.70 -22.90
C MET A 558 10.88 -13.23 -21.76
N PRO A 559 9.71 -12.66 -22.08
CA PRO A 559 8.66 -12.46 -21.10
C PRO A 559 8.26 -13.79 -20.46
N ARG A 560 7.80 -13.72 -19.20
CA ARG A 560 7.23 -14.88 -18.52
C ARG A 560 6.05 -15.46 -19.33
N LEU A 561 5.92 -16.78 -19.30
CA LEU A 561 4.82 -17.49 -19.99
C LEU A 561 3.44 -17.00 -19.57
N GLU A 562 3.26 -16.64 -18.30
CA GLU A 562 1.99 -16.17 -17.76
C GLU A 562 1.78 -14.64 -17.89
N ALA A 563 2.74 -13.89 -18.45
CA ALA A 563 2.72 -12.43 -18.41
C ALA A 563 1.45 -11.82 -19.05
N GLN A 564 1.04 -12.32 -20.22
CA GLN A 564 -0.15 -11.81 -20.91
C GLN A 564 -1.44 -12.10 -20.14
N ILE A 565 -1.63 -13.32 -19.64
CA ILE A 565 -2.82 -13.69 -18.87
C ILE A 565 -2.87 -12.97 -17.52
N GLN A 566 -1.72 -12.64 -16.92
CA GLN A 566 -1.67 -11.78 -15.72
C GLN A 566 -2.11 -10.36 -16.04
N CYS A 567 -1.64 -9.79 -17.15
CA CYS A 567 -2.03 -8.45 -17.59
C CYS A 567 -3.50 -8.37 -18.00
N ALA A 568 -4.10 -9.45 -18.50
CA ALA A 568 -5.52 -9.50 -18.86
C ALA A 568 -6.47 -9.87 -17.70
N GLY A 569 -5.94 -10.18 -16.51
CA GLY A 569 -6.74 -10.65 -15.38
C GLY A 569 -7.24 -12.10 -15.49
N GLU A 570 -6.79 -12.84 -16.50
CA GLU A 570 -7.12 -14.26 -16.73
C GLU A 570 -6.34 -15.21 -15.81
N ALA A 571 -5.24 -14.75 -15.21
CA ALA A 571 -4.50 -15.53 -14.23
C ALA A 571 -5.32 -15.71 -12.94
N GLN A 572 -5.65 -16.96 -12.61
CA GLN A 572 -6.36 -17.34 -11.39
C GLN A 572 -5.41 -17.51 -10.20
N TYR A 573 -5.71 -16.85 -9.10
CA TYR A 573 -5.11 -17.06 -7.77
C TYR A 573 -6.07 -17.85 -6.88
N THR A 574 -5.69 -18.12 -5.64
CA THR A 574 -6.46 -19.02 -4.75
C THR A 574 -7.88 -18.50 -4.53
N ASP A 575 -8.03 -17.19 -4.29
CA ASP A 575 -9.37 -16.57 -4.13
C ASP A 575 -10.16 -16.49 -5.45
N ASP A 576 -9.54 -16.77 -6.60
CA ASP A 576 -10.23 -16.75 -7.89
C ASP A 576 -10.87 -18.09 -8.25
N ILE A 577 -10.72 -19.14 -7.43
CA ILE A 577 -11.39 -20.43 -7.61
C ILE A 577 -12.90 -20.25 -7.48
N ALA A 578 -13.65 -20.72 -8.48
CA ALA A 578 -15.10 -20.54 -8.60
C ALA A 578 -15.82 -20.86 -7.28
N THR A 579 -16.82 -20.05 -6.95
CA THR A 579 -17.61 -20.24 -5.74
C THR A 579 -18.43 -21.53 -5.88
N MET A 580 -18.40 -22.38 -4.85
CA MET A 580 -19.06 -23.68 -4.81
C MET A 580 -20.43 -23.58 -4.13
N ALA A 581 -21.34 -24.50 -4.47
CA ALA A 581 -22.62 -24.58 -3.80
C ALA A 581 -22.44 -24.88 -2.30
N ASN A 582 -23.21 -24.18 -1.45
CA ASN A 582 -23.13 -24.28 0.01
C ASN A 582 -21.76 -23.96 0.62
N GLU A 583 -20.87 -23.27 -0.11
CA GLU A 583 -19.58 -22.82 0.41
C GLU A 583 -19.77 -21.89 1.64
N VAL A 584 -18.90 -22.04 2.63
CA VAL A 584 -18.83 -21.18 3.83
C VAL A 584 -17.52 -20.43 3.90
N PHE A 585 -17.49 -19.37 4.71
CA PHE A 585 -16.35 -18.51 4.93
C PHE A 585 -15.92 -18.57 6.39
N GLY A 586 -14.63 -18.80 6.62
CA GLY A 586 -14.05 -18.80 7.96
C GLY A 586 -13.23 -17.55 8.25
N ALA A 587 -13.29 -17.09 9.50
CA ALA A 587 -12.49 -15.99 10.04
C ALA A 587 -11.91 -16.36 11.41
N PHE A 588 -10.65 -15.97 11.67
CA PHE A 588 -10.08 -16.15 13.00
C PHE A 588 -10.69 -15.16 14.00
N VAL A 589 -11.05 -15.67 15.17
CA VAL A 589 -11.20 -14.86 16.38
C VAL A 589 -9.81 -14.67 16.98
N LEU A 590 -9.44 -13.42 17.24
CA LEU A 590 -8.11 -13.05 17.71
C LEU A 590 -8.14 -12.59 19.17
N SER A 591 -7.09 -12.88 19.93
CA SER A 591 -6.90 -12.35 21.27
C SER A 591 -6.87 -10.81 21.26
N THR A 592 -7.56 -10.21 22.23
CA THR A 592 -7.57 -8.75 22.45
C THR A 592 -6.60 -8.31 23.55
N VAL A 593 -5.81 -9.23 24.10
CA VAL A 593 -4.74 -8.98 25.08
C VAL A 593 -3.42 -9.55 24.57
N ALA A 594 -2.30 -9.01 25.05
CA ALA A 594 -0.98 -9.51 24.65
C ALA A 594 -0.54 -10.75 25.44
N LEU A 595 -0.81 -10.76 26.75
CA LEU A 595 -0.45 -11.84 27.67
C LEU A 595 -1.60 -12.07 28.65
N GLY A 596 -1.92 -13.33 28.91
CA GLY A 596 -2.94 -13.71 29.89
C GLY A 596 -3.44 -15.13 29.70
N THR A 597 -4.46 -15.50 30.47
CA THR A 597 -5.12 -16.81 30.37
C THR A 597 -6.58 -16.63 29.99
N ILE A 598 -7.06 -17.36 28.99
CA ILE A 598 -8.46 -17.46 28.59
C ILE A 598 -9.22 -18.19 29.70
N ILE A 599 -10.19 -17.53 30.32
CA ILE A 599 -11.11 -18.14 31.28
C ILE A 599 -12.32 -18.71 30.54
N LYS A 600 -12.90 -17.92 29.64
CA LYS A 600 -14.11 -18.26 28.89
C LYS A 600 -14.16 -17.49 27.58
N MET A 601 -14.56 -18.19 26.52
CA MET A 601 -14.99 -17.59 25.26
C MET A 601 -16.51 -17.72 25.15
N ASP A 602 -17.19 -16.65 24.76
CA ASP A 602 -18.64 -16.59 24.58
C ASP A 602 -18.95 -16.07 23.18
N ALA A 603 -19.41 -16.99 22.32
CA ALA A 603 -19.81 -16.69 20.95
C ALA A 603 -21.32 -16.49 20.79
N THR A 604 -22.09 -16.36 21.89
CA THR A 604 -23.56 -16.30 21.84
C THR A 604 -24.08 -15.19 20.93
N ASP A 605 -23.50 -13.99 21.00
CA ASP A 605 -23.92 -12.86 20.16
C ASP A 605 -23.47 -13.02 18.71
N ALA A 606 -22.30 -13.62 18.48
CA ALA A 606 -21.83 -13.96 17.14
C ALA A 606 -22.76 -14.99 16.46
N LEU A 607 -23.16 -16.04 17.18
CA LEU A 607 -24.01 -17.12 16.67
C LEU A 607 -25.47 -16.67 16.40
N LYS A 608 -25.92 -15.56 17.00
CA LYS A 608 -27.23 -14.96 16.70
C LYS A 608 -27.24 -14.17 15.38
N LEU A 609 -26.07 -13.79 14.87
CA LEU A 609 -25.99 -13.00 13.66
C LEU A 609 -26.43 -13.85 12.45
N PRO A 610 -27.39 -13.38 11.62
CA PRO A 610 -27.86 -14.14 10.48
C PRO A 610 -26.73 -14.56 9.53
N GLY A 611 -26.74 -15.82 9.12
CA GLY A 611 -25.73 -16.42 8.24
C GLY A 611 -24.51 -16.98 8.97
N VAL A 612 -24.38 -16.82 10.30
CA VAL A 612 -23.35 -17.53 11.07
C VAL A 612 -23.75 -18.98 11.26
N VAL A 613 -22.82 -19.89 10.97
CA VAL A 613 -23.05 -21.34 10.93
C VAL A 613 -22.43 -22.05 12.14
N ALA A 614 -21.21 -21.68 12.53
CA ALA A 614 -20.48 -22.36 13.59
C ALA A 614 -19.41 -21.47 14.25
N PHE A 615 -19.02 -21.87 15.46
CA PHE A 615 -17.85 -21.39 16.16
C PHE A 615 -17.02 -22.59 16.62
N TYR A 616 -15.74 -22.63 16.26
CA TYR A 616 -14.81 -23.69 16.65
C TYR A 616 -13.67 -23.15 17.52
N THR A 617 -13.22 -23.99 18.44
CA THR A 617 -12.11 -23.72 19.36
C THR A 617 -11.02 -24.78 19.20
N ALA A 618 -9.93 -24.69 19.97
CA ALA A 618 -8.89 -25.72 19.96
C ALA A 618 -9.42 -27.15 20.21
N LYS A 619 -10.50 -27.28 21.01
CA LYS A 619 -11.15 -28.57 21.33
C LYS A 619 -11.80 -29.25 20.13
N ASP A 620 -12.05 -28.50 19.06
CA ASP A 620 -12.65 -29.03 17.85
C ASP A 620 -11.64 -29.68 16.91
N ILE A 621 -10.33 -29.46 17.13
CA ILE A 621 -9.24 -30.07 16.35
C ILE A 621 -9.09 -31.52 16.81
N PRO A 622 -9.37 -32.52 15.95
CA PRO A 622 -9.42 -33.93 16.37
C PRO A 622 -8.05 -34.56 16.60
N GLY A 623 -6.98 -34.00 16.01
CA GLY A 623 -5.61 -34.46 16.16
C GLY A 623 -4.72 -33.44 16.86
N LEU A 624 -3.53 -33.20 16.31
CA LEU A 624 -2.56 -32.27 16.88
C LEU A 624 -2.97 -30.82 16.62
N ASN A 625 -3.20 -30.03 17.68
CA ASN A 625 -3.38 -28.58 17.58
C ASN A 625 -2.05 -27.87 17.26
N SER A 626 -1.57 -28.02 16.03
CA SER A 626 -0.41 -27.29 15.54
C SER A 626 -0.44 -27.04 14.02
N PHE A 627 0.17 -25.94 13.57
CA PHE A 627 0.41 -25.66 12.15
C PHE A 627 1.89 -25.68 11.74
N THR A 628 2.80 -26.00 12.66
CA THR A 628 4.21 -26.26 12.35
C THR A 628 4.65 -27.58 12.94
N PRO A 629 5.44 -28.40 12.21
CA PRO A 629 5.97 -29.63 12.77
C PRO A 629 7.18 -29.36 13.68
N ASN A 630 7.27 -30.03 14.83
CA ASN A 630 8.48 -30.01 15.67
C ASN A 630 9.64 -30.88 15.13
N ASP A 631 9.34 -31.74 14.16
CA ASP A 631 10.24 -32.64 13.44
C ASP A 631 10.46 -32.21 11.98
N GLY A 632 10.20 -30.93 11.68
CA GLY A 632 10.32 -30.37 10.35
C GLY A 632 11.74 -29.99 9.96
N ALA A 633 12.00 -29.88 8.65
CA ALA A 633 13.28 -29.40 8.12
C ALA A 633 13.56 -27.92 8.44
N PHE A 634 12.51 -27.12 8.68
CA PHE A 634 12.60 -25.66 8.84
C PHE A 634 12.08 -25.16 10.19
N THR A 635 11.54 -26.05 11.02
CA THR A 635 10.83 -25.75 12.26
C THR A 635 11.26 -26.73 13.35
N THR A 636 11.40 -26.23 14.58
CA THR A 636 11.89 -27.02 15.73
C THR A 636 10.83 -27.25 16.80
N GLN A 637 9.66 -26.65 16.66
CA GLN A 637 8.59 -26.64 17.67
C GLN A 637 7.20 -26.65 17.02
N ASN A 638 6.21 -27.07 17.80
CA ASN A 638 4.80 -26.98 17.43
C ASN A 638 4.24 -25.60 17.82
N GLU A 639 3.76 -24.83 16.84
CA GLU A 639 2.97 -23.62 17.05
C GLU A 639 1.48 -23.95 16.96
N GLU A 640 0.67 -23.49 17.91
CA GLU A 640 -0.76 -23.80 18.00
C GLU A 640 -1.55 -23.22 16.82
N VAL A 641 -2.52 -23.98 16.28
CA VAL A 641 -3.47 -23.44 15.30
C VAL A 641 -4.38 -22.42 16.00
N LEU A 642 -4.92 -22.80 17.15
CA LEU A 642 -5.76 -21.98 18.02
C LEU A 642 -5.23 -22.10 19.44
N SER A 643 -4.96 -20.99 20.11
CA SER A 643 -4.48 -21.03 21.48
C SER A 643 -5.57 -21.46 22.45
N GLU A 644 -5.25 -22.42 23.32
CA GLU A 644 -6.09 -22.80 24.46
C GLU A 644 -5.39 -22.43 25.76
N GLY A 645 -6.10 -21.72 26.65
CA GLY A 645 -5.53 -21.28 27.91
C GLY A 645 -4.64 -20.05 27.74
N THR A 646 -3.34 -20.20 27.46
CA THR A 646 -2.38 -19.09 27.60
C THR A 646 -2.13 -18.30 26.32
N ILE A 647 -2.46 -17.01 26.35
CA ILE A 647 -2.12 -16.04 25.31
C ILE A 647 -0.67 -15.60 25.43
N LYS A 648 0.05 -15.64 24.31
CA LYS A 648 1.49 -15.37 24.20
C LYS A 648 1.80 -14.06 23.48
N TYR A 649 0.87 -13.54 22.68
CA TYR A 649 0.99 -12.28 21.97
C TYR A 649 -0.36 -11.68 21.58
N TYR A 650 -0.38 -10.38 21.28
CA TYR A 650 -1.59 -9.66 20.87
C TYR A 650 -2.06 -10.13 19.49
N GLY A 651 -3.34 -10.49 19.37
CA GLY A 651 -3.92 -10.98 18.13
C GLY A 651 -3.59 -12.44 17.80
N GLN A 652 -3.16 -13.24 18.79
CA GLN A 652 -3.04 -14.69 18.62
C GLN A 652 -4.41 -15.31 18.28
N PRO A 653 -4.52 -16.18 17.24
CA PRO A 653 -5.76 -16.88 16.95
C PRO A 653 -6.22 -17.78 18.09
N ILE A 654 -7.48 -17.68 18.49
CA ILE A 654 -8.09 -18.39 19.63
C ILE A 654 -9.36 -19.17 19.27
N GLY A 655 -9.97 -18.85 18.12
CA GLY A 655 -11.14 -19.55 17.61
C GLY A 655 -11.37 -19.29 16.13
N ILE A 656 -12.34 -19.99 15.55
CA ILE A 656 -12.76 -19.84 14.15
C ILE A 656 -14.27 -19.60 14.13
N ILE A 657 -14.69 -18.47 13.56
CA ILE A 657 -16.09 -18.23 13.21
C ILE A 657 -16.30 -18.63 11.76
N VAL A 658 -17.43 -19.29 11.50
CA VAL A 658 -17.84 -19.74 10.16
C VAL A 658 -19.19 -19.12 9.82
N ALA A 659 -19.31 -18.52 8.65
CA ALA A 659 -20.55 -17.93 8.14
C ALA A 659 -20.74 -18.21 6.64
N GLU A 660 -21.93 -17.93 6.12
CA GLU A 660 -22.26 -18.08 4.69
C GLU A 660 -21.68 -16.96 3.81
N ASP A 661 -21.16 -15.90 4.41
CA ASP A 661 -20.58 -14.73 3.73
C ASP A 661 -19.31 -14.26 4.45
N GLN A 662 -18.33 -13.76 3.67
CA GLN A 662 -17.04 -13.31 4.19
C GLN A 662 -17.17 -12.11 5.15
N HIS A 663 -18.02 -11.12 4.84
CA HIS A 663 -18.21 -9.94 5.69
C HIS A 663 -18.92 -10.32 6.99
N VAL A 664 -19.90 -11.23 6.92
CA VAL A 664 -20.55 -11.80 8.10
C VAL A 664 -19.54 -12.54 9.00
N ALA A 665 -18.70 -13.41 8.43
CA ALA A 665 -17.68 -14.14 9.20
C ALA A 665 -16.71 -13.19 9.93
N ASN A 666 -16.21 -12.17 9.22
CA ASN A 666 -15.29 -11.18 9.81
C ASN A 666 -15.94 -10.33 10.91
N ARG A 667 -17.20 -9.92 10.73
CA ARG A 667 -17.95 -9.18 11.77
C ARG A 667 -18.23 -10.04 12.99
N ALA A 668 -18.74 -11.25 12.77
CA ALA A 668 -19.07 -12.18 13.84
C ALA A 668 -17.82 -12.59 14.64
N ALA A 669 -16.65 -12.70 14.01
CA ALA A 669 -15.38 -12.92 14.71
C ALA A 669 -15.06 -11.83 15.76
N ALA A 670 -15.42 -10.58 15.49
CA ALA A 670 -15.23 -9.47 16.43
C ALA A 670 -16.29 -9.42 17.57
N LEU A 671 -17.41 -10.15 17.42
CA LEU A 671 -18.48 -10.21 18.42
C LEU A 671 -18.24 -11.28 19.50
N VAL A 672 -17.27 -12.18 19.30
CA VAL A 672 -16.93 -13.20 20.31
C VAL A 672 -16.30 -12.53 21.52
N LYS A 673 -16.97 -12.63 22.66
CA LYS A 673 -16.52 -12.04 23.93
C LYS A 673 -15.58 -13.00 24.64
N VAL A 674 -14.43 -12.51 25.08
CA VAL A 674 -13.43 -13.34 25.75
C VAL A 674 -13.08 -12.73 27.09
N LYS A 675 -13.17 -13.54 28.15
CA LYS A 675 -12.74 -13.16 29.50
C LYS A 675 -11.34 -13.70 29.76
N TYR A 676 -10.45 -12.81 30.17
CA TYR A 676 -9.05 -13.12 30.47
C TYR A 676 -8.74 -12.95 31.96
N SER A 677 -7.77 -13.71 32.47
CA SER A 677 -7.10 -13.53 33.77
C SER A 677 -5.58 -13.42 33.59
N ASN A 678 -4.86 -13.15 34.68
CA ASN A 678 -3.39 -13.17 34.73
C ASN A 678 -2.74 -12.26 33.67
N LEU A 679 -3.30 -11.06 33.48
CA LEU A 679 -2.83 -10.13 32.47
C LEU A 679 -1.38 -9.69 32.75
N GLY A 680 -0.50 -9.91 31.77
CA GLY A 680 0.89 -9.51 31.83
C GLY A 680 1.17 -8.21 31.07
N LYS A 681 2.24 -7.51 31.45
CA LYS A 681 2.76 -6.38 30.67
C LYS A 681 3.73 -6.91 29.61
N PRO A 682 3.43 -6.75 28.30
CA PRO A 682 4.27 -7.33 27.25
C PRO A 682 5.58 -6.55 27.06
N ILE A 683 6.65 -7.28 26.76
CA ILE A 683 7.94 -6.78 26.27
C ILE A 683 7.99 -7.06 24.77
N THR A 684 7.70 -6.03 23.96
CA THR A 684 7.63 -6.14 22.50
C THR A 684 8.84 -5.56 21.76
N ASP A 685 9.74 -4.91 22.50
CA ASP A 685 10.92 -4.24 21.95
C ASP A 685 12.17 -5.07 22.27
N ILE A 686 12.85 -5.57 21.23
CA ILE A 686 14.07 -6.35 21.36
C ILE A 686 15.20 -5.59 22.08
N ILE A 687 15.23 -4.26 22.00
CA ILE A 687 16.23 -3.44 22.72
C ILE A 687 16.07 -3.63 24.23
N LYS A 688 14.85 -3.85 24.72
CA LYS A 688 14.57 -4.17 26.13
C LYS A 688 14.68 -5.67 26.40
N ALA A 689 14.21 -6.52 25.50
CA ALA A 689 14.23 -7.96 25.72
C ALA A 689 15.66 -8.51 25.82
N ARG A 690 16.60 -7.98 25.03
CA ARG A 690 18.01 -8.42 25.05
C ARG A 690 18.72 -8.19 26.39
N THR A 691 18.24 -7.27 27.22
CA THR A 691 18.85 -7.01 28.54
C THR A 691 18.41 -8.00 29.61
N ASP A 692 17.40 -8.83 29.33
CA ASP A 692 16.92 -9.91 30.19
C ASP A 692 17.55 -11.24 29.74
N SER A 693 18.50 -11.76 30.51
CA SER A 693 19.20 -13.00 30.19
C SER A 693 18.28 -14.22 30.09
N THR A 694 17.11 -14.20 30.75
CA THR A 694 16.14 -15.30 30.68
C THR A 694 15.44 -15.40 29.32
N ARG A 695 15.51 -14.34 28.51
CA ARG A 695 14.92 -14.25 27.18
C ARG A 695 15.92 -14.49 26.05
N ASN A 696 17.18 -14.76 26.37
CA ASN A 696 18.26 -14.92 25.41
C ASN A 696 18.80 -16.35 25.44
N THR A 697 18.87 -16.98 24.27
CA THR A 697 19.52 -18.30 24.09
C THR A 697 20.69 -18.14 23.13
N LEU A 698 21.90 -18.49 23.57
CA LEU A 698 23.08 -18.49 22.70
C LEU A 698 22.86 -19.52 21.58
N PHE A 699 22.96 -19.07 20.34
CA PHE A 699 22.85 -19.91 19.15
C PHE A 699 24.23 -20.37 18.67
N THR A 700 25.17 -19.42 18.50
CA THR A 700 26.54 -19.73 18.09
C THR A 700 27.54 -18.71 18.65
N SER A 701 28.79 -19.14 18.80
CA SER A 701 29.95 -18.30 19.12
C SER A 701 31.09 -18.70 18.19
N ILE A 702 31.70 -17.73 17.52
CA ILE A 702 32.85 -17.89 16.65
C ILE A 702 33.93 -16.95 17.18
N ASP A 703 35.10 -17.50 17.50
CA ASP A 703 36.22 -16.73 18.02
C ASP A 703 37.13 -16.28 16.88
N ALA A 704 37.73 -15.09 17.04
CA ALA A 704 38.72 -14.57 16.13
C ALA A 704 39.95 -15.49 16.10
N THR A 705 40.45 -15.79 14.90
CA THR A 705 41.67 -16.58 14.73
C THR A 705 42.93 -15.72 14.66
N ALA A 706 42.79 -14.40 14.51
CA ALA A 706 43.88 -13.45 14.54
C ALA A 706 43.45 -12.09 15.12
N THR A 707 44.34 -11.45 15.87
CA THR A 707 44.17 -10.07 16.36
C THR A 707 45.38 -9.23 15.99
N GLY A 708 45.15 -7.99 15.58
CA GLY A 708 46.21 -7.01 15.38
C GLY A 708 46.48 -6.18 16.64
N SER A 709 47.68 -5.60 16.74
CA SER A 709 48.12 -4.77 17.87
C SER A 709 48.25 -3.28 17.53
N ASP A 710 48.15 -2.90 16.26
CA ASP A 710 48.26 -1.52 15.78
C ASP A 710 46.92 -0.79 15.94
N ILE A 711 46.55 -0.47 17.17
CA ILE A 711 45.26 0.15 17.49
C ILE A 711 45.42 1.68 17.54
N HIS A 712 44.83 2.36 16.56
CA HIS A 712 44.71 3.81 16.54
C HIS A 712 43.41 4.28 17.21
N LYS A 713 42.30 3.56 16.97
CA LYS A 713 40.98 3.92 17.51
C LYS A 713 40.12 2.67 17.73
N THR A 714 39.35 2.69 18.82
CA THR A 714 38.31 1.68 19.11
C THR A 714 36.94 2.34 19.03
N LEU A 715 36.02 1.71 18.31
CA LEU A 715 34.67 2.20 18.06
C LEU A 715 33.66 1.25 18.70
N THR A 716 32.78 1.76 19.55
CA THR A 716 31.68 0.99 20.12
C THR A 716 30.32 1.54 19.65
N GLY A 717 29.34 0.66 19.50
CA GLY A 717 28.00 1.09 19.11
C GLY A 717 26.98 -0.05 19.08
N THR A 718 25.73 0.35 18.87
CA THR A 718 24.60 -0.57 18.70
C THR A 718 23.89 -0.22 17.39
N ASN A 719 23.76 -1.20 16.51
CA ASN A 719 22.94 -1.10 15.30
C ASN A 719 21.59 -1.76 15.55
N TYR A 720 20.50 -1.08 15.21
CA TYR A 720 19.14 -1.62 15.31
C TYR A 720 18.47 -1.68 13.94
N MET A 721 18.02 -2.87 13.55
CA MET A 721 17.24 -3.12 12.34
C MET A 721 15.81 -3.47 12.73
N HIS A 722 14.87 -2.73 12.17
CA HIS A 722 13.45 -2.91 12.44
C HIS A 722 12.90 -4.13 11.70
N GLY A 723 11.82 -4.70 12.23
CA GLY A 723 11.06 -5.73 11.52
C GLY A 723 10.42 -5.21 10.22
N GLN A 724 10.01 -6.12 9.35
CA GLN A 724 9.46 -5.79 8.03
C GLN A 724 8.30 -6.71 7.68
N TYR A 725 7.13 -6.13 7.37
CA TYR A 725 6.03 -6.87 6.78
C TYR A 725 6.31 -7.18 5.31
N HIS A 726 6.02 -8.41 4.89
CA HIS A 726 6.33 -8.93 3.56
C HIS A 726 5.60 -8.19 2.46
N CYS A 727 4.36 -7.75 2.73
CA CYS A 727 3.49 -7.06 1.79
C CYS A 727 3.24 -7.90 0.52
N SER A 728 2.91 -9.19 0.71
CA SER A 728 2.39 -10.04 -0.36
C SER A 728 1.06 -9.47 -0.86
N MET A 729 0.92 -9.29 -2.17
CA MET A 729 -0.26 -8.65 -2.75
C MET A 729 -1.50 -9.53 -2.61
N GLU A 730 -1.34 -10.85 -2.69
CA GLU A 730 -2.34 -11.82 -2.22
C GLU A 730 -2.11 -12.08 -0.72
N THR A 731 -3.15 -11.91 0.10
CA THR A 731 -3.09 -12.22 1.54
C THR A 731 -3.06 -13.74 1.79
N MET A 732 -3.13 -14.18 3.05
CA MET A 732 -3.36 -15.60 3.34
C MET A 732 -4.75 -16.03 2.87
N VAL A 733 -4.78 -17.00 1.95
CA VAL A 733 -6.00 -17.56 1.37
C VAL A 733 -5.87 -19.07 1.27
N CYS A 734 -6.93 -19.76 1.71
CA CYS A 734 -7.14 -21.18 1.47
C CYS A 734 -8.59 -21.41 1.00
N VAL A 735 -8.78 -22.32 0.05
CA VAL A 735 -10.08 -22.83 -0.38
C VAL A 735 -10.01 -24.35 -0.33
N ALA A 736 -10.86 -24.99 0.46
CA ALA A 736 -10.90 -26.43 0.59
C ALA A 736 -12.32 -26.98 0.39
N LYS A 737 -12.43 -28.23 -0.05
CA LYS A 737 -13.71 -28.93 -0.24
C LYS A 737 -13.58 -30.42 0.10
N PRO A 738 -14.67 -31.09 0.48
CA PRO A 738 -14.65 -32.53 0.68
C PRO A 738 -14.52 -33.26 -0.66
N THR A 739 -13.86 -34.42 -0.66
CA THR A 739 -13.82 -35.39 -1.75
C THR A 739 -14.46 -36.70 -1.29
N GLU A 740 -14.52 -37.73 -2.14
CA GLU A 740 -15.06 -39.04 -1.78
C GLU A 740 -14.26 -39.71 -0.65
N GLU A 741 -12.94 -39.49 -0.61
CA GLU A 741 -12.03 -40.15 0.33
C GLU A 741 -11.42 -39.20 1.37
N GLY A 742 -11.53 -37.88 1.17
CA GLY A 742 -10.94 -36.88 2.07
C GLY A 742 -11.17 -35.44 1.65
N LEU A 743 -10.10 -34.73 1.31
CA LEU A 743 -10.09 -33.27 1.11
C LEU A 743 -9.30 -32.86 -0.13
N GLU A 744 -9.83 -31.89 -0.86
CA GLU A 744 -9.10 -31.14 -1.87
C GLU A 744 -8.85 -29.72 -1.32
N VAL A 745 -7.58 -29.29 -1.32
CA VAL A 745 -7.12 -28.06 -0.68
C VAL A 745 -6.33 -27.22 -1.69
N HIS A 746 -6.80 -26.01 -1.94
CA HIS A 746 -6.10 -25.00 -2.73
C HIS A 746 -5.56 -23.91 -1.83
N LEU A 747 -4.25 -23.67 -1.89
CA LEU A 747 -3.57 -22.83 -0.91
C LEU A 747 -2.61 -21.84 -1.56
N ALA A 748 -2.65 -20.59 -1.10
CA ALA A 748 -1.60 -19.62 -1.38
C ALA A 748 -0.37 -19.90 -0.49
N SER A 749 0.45 -20.88 -0.86
CA SER A 749 1.65 -21.31 -0.09
C SER A 749 2.91 -21.39 -0.95
N GLN A 750 4.07 -21.19 -0.33
CA GLN A 750 5.41 -21.38 -0.94
C GLN A 750 5.91 -22.82 -0.79
N TRP A 751 5.31 -23.61 0.11
CA TRP A 751 5.74 -24.98 0.42
C TRP A 751 4.54 -25.94 0.42
N LEU A 752 4.69 -27.10 -0.24
CA LEU A 752 3.64 -28.13 -0.33
C LEU A 752 3.64 -29.07 0.87
N ASP A 753 4.79 -29.58 1.32
CA ASP A 753 4.82 -30.65 2.33
C ASP A 753 4.31 -30.18 3.69
N GLY A 754 4.68 -28.96 4.10
CA GLY A 754 4.26 -28.37 5.37
C GLY A 754 2.75 -28.44 5.60
N PRO A 755 1.92 -27.82 4.74
CA PRO A 755 0.47 -27.91 4.87
C PRO A 755 -0.06 -29.33 4.73
N HIS A 756 0.50 -30.16 3.85
CA HIS A 756 0.07 -31.56 3.70
C HIS A 756 0.22 -32.35 5.01
N VAL A 757 1.41 -32.26 5.62
CA VAL A 757 1.73 -32.90 6.90
C VAL A 757 0.85 -32.36 8.03
N MET A 758 0.69 -31.04 8.13
CA MET A 758 -0.01 -30.45 9.27
C MET A 758 -1.53 -30.56 9.17
N ILE A 759 -2.11 -30.56 7.98
CA ILE A 759 -3.54 -30.88 7.81
C ILE A 759 -3.81 -32.33 8.24
N SER A 760 -2.99 -33.28 7.78
CA SER A 760 -3.11 -34.69 8.18
C SER A 760 -3.03 -34.86 9.70
N ARG A 761 -2.02 -34.27 10.35
CA ARG A 761 -1.83 -34.37 11.80
C ARG A 761 -2.94 -33.68 12.60
N ALA A 762 -3.40 -32.50 12.18
CA ALA A 762 -4.42 -31.75 12.90
C ALA A 762 -5.82 -32.35 12.74
N LEU A 763 -6.14 -32.86 11.55
CA LEU A 763 -7.44 -33.47 11.27
C LEU A 763 -7.50 -34.98 11.56
N ASN A 764 -6.37 -35.57 11.96
CA ASN A 764 -6.22 -36.99 12.22
C ASN A 764 -6.69 -37.86 11.04
N ILE A 765 -6.26 -37.50 9.82
CA ILE A 765 -6.52 -38.25 8.58
C ILE A 765 -5.21 -38.60 7.90
N GLU A 766 -5.22 -39.65 7.09
CA GLU A 766 -4.04 -40.08 6.33
C GLU A 766 -3.67 -39.06 5.24
N LYS A 767 -2.38 -38.90 4.98
CA LYS A 767 -1.84 -37.94 4.01
C LYS A 767 -2.34 -38.17 2.58
N ASN A 768 -2.53 -39.41 2.18
CA ASN A 768 -3.07 -39.80 0.86
C ASN A 768 -4.53 -39.37 0.65
N LYS A 769 -5.25 -38.96 1.70
CA LYS A 769 -6.62 -38.44 1.62
C LYS A 769 -6.66 -36.92 1.43
N ILE A 770 -5.52 -36.28 1.17
CA ILE A 770 -5.39 -34.83 1.01
C ILE A 770 -4.76 -34.53 -0.34
N ASP A 771 -5.56 -33.98 -1.25
CA ASP A 771 -5.11 -33.45 -2.53
C ASP A 771 -4.79 -31.96 -2.38
N LEU A 772 -3.49 -31.61 -2.39
CA LEU A 772 -3.04 -30.23 -2.22
C LEU A 772 -2.64 -29.61 -3.56
N HIS A 773 -3.24 -28.47 -3.89
CA HIS A 773 -3.00 -27.73 -5.13
C HIS A 773 -2.45 -26.33 -4.87
N ILE A 774 -1.34 -26.02 -5.54
CA ILE A 774 -0.74 -24.67 -5.57
C ILE A 774 -0.40 -24.31 -7.01
N ARG A 775 -1.28 -23.58 -7.70
CA ARG A 775 -1.03 -23.18 -9.10
C ARG A 775 -0.05 -22.00 -9.19
N ARG A 776 -0.26 -20.97 -8.37
CA ARG A 776 0.57 -19.75 -8.29
C ARG A 776 0.23 -18.96 -7.04
N VAL A 777 1.11 -18.04 -6.65
CA VAL A 777 0.94 -17.18 -5.47
C VAL A 777 1.17 -15.71 -5.83
N GLY A 778 0.31 -14.82 -5.36
CA GLY A 778 0.43 -13.37 -5.51
C GLY A 778 1.50 -12.75 -4.60
N GLY A 779 2.72 -13.30 -4.62
CA GLY A 779 3.84 -12.97 -3.76
C GLY A 779 3.82 -13.73 -2.43
N SER A 780 5.00 -14.15 -1.97
CA SER A 780 5.22 -14.83 -0.68
C SER A 780 6.31 -14.15 0.13
N TYR A 781 7.51 -14.01 -0.46
CA TYR A 781 8.70 -13.42 0.17
C TYR A 781 9.15 -14.13 1.46
N GLY A 782 8.74 -15.39 1.68
CA GLY A 782 9.04 -16.17 2.88
C GLY A 782 7.86 -16.33 3.84
N LEU A 783 6.91 -15.39 3.85
CA LEU A 783 5.74 -15.42 4.75
C LEU A 783 4.93 -16.71 4.60
N LYS A 784 4.74 -17.15 3.37
CA LYS A 784 3.89 -18.29 3.01
C LYS A 784 4.65 -19.62 3.01
N ILE A 785 5.82 -19.71 3.64
CA ILE A 785 6.46 -21.01 3.90
C ILE A 785 5.69 -21.75 5.00
N THR A 786 5.36 -21.04 6.09
CA THR A 786 4.73 -21.66 7.27
C THR A 786 3.43 -20.99 7.69
N ARG A 787 3.32 -19.65 7.63
CA ARG A 787 2.15 -18.94 8.18
C ARG A 787 0.86 -19.24 7.39
N SER A 788 0.97 -19.59 6.10
CA SER A 788 -0.14 -20.07 5.28
C SER A 788 -0.72 -21.40 5.79
N ILE A 789 0.08 -22.22 6.47
CA ILE A 789 -0.33 -23.54 6.98
C ILE A 789 -1.43 -23.39 8.04
N GLN A 790 -1.34 -22.36 8.89
CA GLN A 790 -2.37 -22.10 9.91
C GLN A 790 -3.75 -21.88 9.30
N ALA A 791 -3.82 -21.10 8.21
CA ALA A 791 -5.05 -20.89 7.45
C ALA A 791 -5.51 -22.17 6.74
N ALA A 792 -4.58 -22.99 6.26
CA ALA A 792 -4.89 -24.26 5.59
C ALA A 792 -5.51 -25.28 6.55
N VAL A 793 -4.94 -25.44 7.75
CA VAL A 793 -5.48 -26.31 8.80
C VAL A 793 -6.85 -25.82 9.26
N ALA A 794 -6.99 -24.52 9.54
CA ALA A 794 -8.26 -23.93 9.95
C ALA A 794 -9.36 -24.12 8.89
N CYS A 795 -9.05 -23.87 7.62
CA CYS A 795 -9.98 -24.06 6.50
C CYS A 795 -10.40 -25.53 6.36
N SER A 796 -9.43 -26.44 6.42
CA SER A 796 -9.67 -27.88 6.29
C SER A 796 -10.48 -28.44 7.47
N LEU A 797 -10.28 -27.92 8.69
CA LEU A 797 -11.08 -28.26 9.86
C LEU A 797 -12.55 -27.93 9.64
N VAL A 798 -12.85 -26.74 9.10
CA VAL A 798 -14.23 -26.34 8.81
C VAL A 798 -14.86 -27.29 7.79
N VAL A 799 -14.12 -27.68 6.75
CA VAL A 799 -14.59 -28.65 5.75
C VAL A 799 -14.90 -30.00 6.40
N GLN A 800 -13.99 -30.54 7.21
CA GLN A 800 -14.19 -31.82 7.88
C GLN A 800 -15.40 -31.80 8.82
N LYS A 801 -15.59 -30.71 9.57
CA LYS A 801 -16.67 -30.60 10.58
C LYS A 801 -18.04 -30.36 9.97
N LEU A 802 -18.12 -29.66 8.84
CA LEU A 802 -19.40 -29.31 8.20
C LEU A 802 -19.72 -30.16 6.97
N ASN A 803 -18.74 -30.89 6.42
CA ASN A 803 -18.82 -31.53 5.12
C ASN A 803 -19.28 -30.55 4.01
N ARG A 804 -18.75 -29.33 4.05
CA ARG A 804 -19.07 -28.22 3.12
C ARG A 804 -17.77 -27.58 2.63
N PRO A 805 -17.71 -27.08 1.38
CA PRO A 805 -16.58 -26.29 0.95
C PRO A 805 -16.37 -25.07 1.85
N CYS A 806 -15.13 -24.74 2.15
CA CYS A 806 -14.76 -23.58 2.96
C CYS A 806 -13.76 -22.70 2.23
N ARG A 807 -13.94 -21.40 2.36
CA ARG A 807 -12.97 -20.38 1.96
C ARG A 807 -12.51 -19.56 3.15
N PHE A 808 -11.20 -19.38 3.26
CA PHE A 808 -10.57 -18.77 4.41
C PHE A 808 -9.63 -17.67 3.94
N ILE A 809 -10.15 -16.44 3.84
CA ILE A 809 -9.41 -15.27 3.34
C ILE A 809 -9.13 -14.33 4.52
N GLN A 810 -7.86 -14.18 4.89
CA GLN A 810 -7.50 -13.30 5.99
C GLN A 810 -7.40 -11.85 5.54
N PRO A 811 -8.11 -10.91 6.19
CA PRO A 811 -7.96 -9.48 5.95
C PRO A 811 -6.53 -9.00 6.23
N LEU A 812 -6.10 -7.92 5.57
CA LEU A 812 -4.76 -7.35 5.78
C LEU A 812 -4.47 -7.05 7.26
N VAL A 813 -5.46 -6.57 8.01
CA VAL A 813 -5.36 -6.31 9.46
C VAL A 813 -4.99 -7.59 10.21
N THR A 814 -5.69 -8.71 9.97
CA THR A 814 -5.36 -10.00 10.58
C THR A 814 -3.96 -10.46 10.19
N ASN A 815 -3.54 -10.27 8.94
CA ASN A 815 -2.19 -10.63 8.49
C ASN A 815 -1.11 -9.82 9.22
N MET A 816 -1.34 -8.53 9.45
CA MET A 816 -0.37 -7.63 10.09
C MET A 816 -0.34 -7.74 11.61
N THR A 817 -1.42 -8.22 12.22
CA THR A 817 -1.55 -8.35 13.68
C THR A 817 -1.22 -9.76 14.17
N GLY A 818 -1.77 -10.80 13.54
CA GLY A 818 -1.70 -12.18 14.07
C GLY A 818 -0.52 -13.01 13.57
N PHE A 819 0.12 -12.61 12.47
CA PHE A 819 1.25 -13.34 11.87
C PHE A 819 2.56 -12.56 12.01
N GLY A 820 3.65 -13.28 12.26
CA GLY A 820 4.97 -12.66 12.38
C GLY A 820 5.56 -12.18 11.06
N LYS A 821 6.60 -11.36 11.20
CA LYS A 821 7.21 -10.56 10.14
C LYS A 821 8.69 -10.93 10.01
N ARG A 822 9.47 -10.19 9.22
CA ARG A 822 10.94 -10.23 9.35
C ARG A 822 11.32 -9.86 10.79
N MET A 823 12.25 -10.61 11.36
CA MET A 823 12.80 -10.40 12.69
C MET A 823 13.45 -9.03 12.83
N PRO A 824 13.07 -8.22 13.84
CA PRO A 824 13.93 -7.15 14.36
C PRO A 824 15.26 -7.72 14.86
N ASN A 825 16.31 -6.91 14.78
CA ASN A 825 17.65 -7.33 15.16
C ASN A 825 18.44 -6.19 15.80
N VAL A 826 19.20 -6.52 16.85
CA VAL A 826 20.12 -5.59 17.53
C VAL A 826 21.53 -6.16 17.50
N VAL A 827 22.49 -5.38 17.00
CA VAL A 827 23.90 -5.75 17.00
C VAL A 827 24.69 -4.77 17.84
N ASP A 828 25.21 -5.25 18.96
CA ASP A 828 26.25 -4.55 19.71
C ASP A 828 27.61 -4.88 19.11
N TYR A 829 28.45 -3.87 18.91
CA TYR A 829 29.79 -4.08 18.39
C TYR A 829 30.84 -3.21 19.07
N GLU A 830 32.07 -3.72 19.03
CA GLU A 830 33.31 -3.01 19.29
C GLU A 830 34.30 -3.35 18.17
N ALA A 831 34.85 -2.35 17.49
CA ALA A 831 35.81 -2.54 16.41
C ALA A 831 37.07 -1.71 16.67
N ALA A 832 38.22 -2.35 16.73
CA ALA A 832 39.51 -1.67 16.80
C ALA A 832 40.16 -1.59 15.41
N VAL A 833 40.66 -0.41 15.06
CA VAL A 833 41.26 -0.12 13.76
C VAL A 833 42.58 0.63 13.90
N ASN A 834 43.45 0.46 12.91
CA ASN A 834 44.62 1.32 12.76
C ASN A 834 44.29 2.64 12.08
N SER A 835 45.30 3.50 11.88
CA SER A 835 45.12 4.84 11.28
C SER A 835 44.62 4.82 9.84
N SER A 836 44.79 3.70 9.14
CA SER A 836 44.30 3.49 7.76
C SER A 836 42.92 2.82 7.72
N GLY A 837 42.28 2.57 8.87
CA GLY A 837 40.97 1.93 8.96
C GLY A 837 40.99 0.41 8.79
N VAL A 838 42.16 -0.23 8.88
CA VAL A 838 42.28 -1.70 8.85
C VAL A 838 41.91 -2.27 10.21
N LEU A 839 41.01 -3.24 10.20
CA LEU A 839 40.52 -3.96 11.38
C LEU A 839 41.67 -4.71 12.07
N GLN A 840 41.82 -4.45 13.37
CA GLN A 840 42.71 -5.19 14.25
C GLN A 840 41.93 -6.31 14.97
N TYR A 841 40.71 -6.01 15.42
CA TYR A 841 39.72 -6.99 15.86
C TYR A 841 38.31 -6.38 15.79
N VAL A 842 37.30 -7.24 15.81
CA VAL A 842 35.89 -6.86 15.94
C VAL A 842 35.20 -7.81 16.90
N ASN A 843 34.62 -7.28 17.97
CA ASN A 843 33.71 -8.01 18.84
C ASN A 843 32.28 -7.67 18.43
N THR A 844 31.48 -8.66 18.07
CA THR A 844 30.08 -8.48 17.66
C THR A 844 29.17 -9.42 18.41
N THR A 845 28.06 -8.89 18.92
CA THR A 845 26.98 -9.69 19.50
C THR A 845 25.66 -9.30 18.84
N ILE A 846 25.05 -10.26 18.15
CA ILE A 846 23.77 -10.10 17.46
C ILE A 846 22.65 -10.76 18.24
N TYR A 847 21.57 -10.02 18.45
CA TYR A 847 20.32 -10.48 19.07
C TYR A 847 19.23 -10.44 18.01
N THR A 848 18.56 -11.57 17.79
CA THR A 848 17.47 -11.69 16.80
C THR A 848 16.15 -11.98 17.49
N ASP A 849 15.14 -11.15 17.24
CA ASP A 849 13.81 -11.28 17.83
C ASP A 849 12.98 -12.35 17.10
N ASN A 850 12.78 -13.47 17.78
CA ASN A 850 12.00 -14.60 17.28
C ASN A 850 10.49 -14.47 17.54
N GLY A 851 10.03 -13.41 18.21
CA GLY A 851 8.70 -13.33 18.80
C GLY A 851 8.62 -14.20 20.05
N HIS A 852 7.43 -14.72 20.37
CA HIS A 852 7.18 -15.41 21.64
C HIS A 852 7.91 -16.76 21.81
N MET A 853 8.49 -17.33 20.75
CA MET A 853 9.23 -18.59 20.81
C MET A 853 10.23 -18.74 19.66
N ILE A 854 11.27 -19.56 19.87
CA ILE A 854 12.23 -19.96 18.85
C ILE A 854 11.66 -21.19 18.12
N ASN A 855 11.35 -21.06 16.83
CA ASN A 855 10.82 -22.17 16.02
C ASN A 855 11.48 -22.27 14.63
N GLU A 856 11.59 -21.15 13.91
CA GLU A 856 12.30 -21.11 12.61
C GLU A 856 13.60 -20.32 12.81
N PRO A 857 14.74 -20.99 13.03
CA PRO A 857 15.98 -20.35 13.46
C PRO A 857 16.71 -19.68 12.28
N CYS A 858 16.11 -18.63 11.69
CA CYS A 858 16.68 -17.91 10.54
C CYS A 858 18.07 -17.32 10.78
N ILE A 859 18.48 -17.14 12.04
CA ILE A 859 19.81 -16.66 12.42
C ILE A 859 20.93 -17.56 11.89
N VAL A 860 20.64 -18.85 11.63
CA VAL A 860 21.61 -19.81 11.06
C VAL A 860 22.19 -19.33 9.74
N TYR A 861 21.39 -18.69 8.88
CA TYR A 861 21.89 -18.22 7.58
C TYR A 861 22.87 -17.04 7.72
N GLY A 862 22.88 -16.36 8.86
CA GLY A 862 23.81 -15.27 9.16
C GLY A 862 25.21 -15.74 9.54
N THR A 863 25.40 -17.01 9.95
CA THR A 863 26.68 -17.50 10.48
C THR A 863 27.80 -17.52 9.46
N ASP A 864 27.45 -17.62 8.17
CA ASP A 864 28.45 -17.65 7.10
C ASP A 864 28.69 -16.26 6.48
N THR A 865 27.94 -15.24 6.92
CA THR A 865 27.89 -13.91 6.31
C THR A 865 28.07 -12.74 7.28
N TYR A 866 28.31 -12.99 8.58
CA TYR A 866 28.48 -11.94 9.60
C TYR A 866 29.63 -10.98 9.34
N HIS A 867 30.64 -11.40 8.57
CA HIS A 867 31.77 -10.58 8.14
C HIS A 867 31.63 -10.08 6.69
N ASN A 868 30.56 -10.45 5.98
CA ASN A 868 30.33 -10.13 4.57
C ASN A 868 31.51 -10.52 3.66
N CYS A 869 32.28 -9.55 3.16
CA CYS A 869 33.47 -9.74 2.31
C CYS A 869 34.79 -9.45 3.07
N TYR A 870 34.72 -9.18 4.37
CA TYR A 870 35.85 -8.68 5.17
C TYR A 870 36.57 -9.83 5.88
N ASP A 871 37.82 -9.60 6.26
CA ASP A 871 38.67 -10.61 6.93
C ASP A 871 38.00 -11.18 8.20
N ALA A 872 37.45 -12.38 8.06
CA ALA A 872 36.74 -13.10 9.12
C ALA A 872 37.64 -13.44 10.30
N SER A 873 38.97 -13.53 10.10
CA SER A 873 39.92 -13.88 11.16
C SER A 873 39.94 -12.87 12.29
N LYS A 874 39.50 -11.62 12.03
CA LYS A 874 39.48 -10.52 13.00
C LYS A 874 38.26 -10.50 13.90
N TYR A 875 37.26 -11.34 13.66
CA TYR A 875 35.95 -11.21 14.29
C TYR A 875 35.74 -12.24 15.40
N ASN A 876 35.38 -11.76 16.58
CA ASN A 876 34.63 -12.51 17.58
C ASN A 876 33.13 -12.24 17.34
N TYR A 877 32.36 -13.30 17.11
CA TYR A 877 30.94 -13.21 16.77
C TYR A 877 30.10 -14.08 17.71
N LYS A 878 29.12 -13.48 18.38
CA LYS A 878 28.13 -14.18 19.20
C LYS A 878 26.74 -13.91 18.67
N ALA A 879 25.94 -14.96 18.52
CA ALA A 879 24.57 -14.84 18.06
C ALA A 879 23.59 -15.38 19.10
N TYR A 880 22.60 -14.57 19.47
CA TYR A 880 21.56 -14.92 20.41
C TYR A 880 20.19 -14.91 19.72
N ASN A 881 19.42 -15.97 19.97
CA ASN A 881 17.99 -15.95 19.78
C ASN A 881 17.35 -15.25 20.99
N THR A 882 16.60 -14.18 20.74
CA THR A 882 15.88 -13.43 21.77
C THR A 882 14.37 -13.61 21.57
N VAL A 883 13.62 -13.78 22.66
CA VAL A 883 12.15 -13.87 22.63
C VAL A 883 11.47 -12.61 23.15
N THR A 884 10.40 -12.18 22.46
CA THR A 884 9.56 -11.04 22.80
C THR A 884 8.09 -11.46 22.86
N ASP A 885 7.21 -10.65 23.43
CA ASP A 885 5.79 -10.97 23.56
C ASP A 885 5.00 -10.54 22.29
N THR A 886 5.56 -10.87 21.12
CA THR A 886 5.04 -10.56 19.77
C THR A 886 4.77 -11.85 18.98
N PRO A 887 3.97 -11.80 17.88
CA PRO A 887 3.80 -12.97 17.02
C PRO A 887 5.14 -13.53 16.57
N LYS A 888 5.26 -14.85 16.46
CA LYS A 888 6.49 -15.53 16.05
C LYS A 888 6.96 -15.02 14.68
N ASN A 889 8.07 -14.29 14.63
CA ASN A 889 8.63 -13.73 13.40
C ASN A 889 9.12 -14.83 12.47
N THR A 890 9.01 -14.67 11.16
CA THR A 890 9.21 -15.74 10.18
C THR A 890 10.16 -15.37 9.05
N PHE A 891 10.43 -16.31 8.15
CA PHE A 891 11.23 -16.12 6.95
C PHE A 891 10.82 -14.87 6.19
N CYS A 892 11.79 -14.02 5.85
CA CYS A 892 11.63 -12.92 4.91
C CYS A 892 12.84 -12.90 3.96
N ARG A 893 12.65 -12.63 2.67
CA ARG A 893 13.67 -12.74 1.60
C ARG A 893 15.09 -12.34 2.07
N SER A 894 16.06 -13.25 1.95
CA SER A 894 17.39 -13.14 2.60
C SER A 894 17.29 -13.18 4.14
N PRO A 895 16.75 -14.27 4.72
CA PRO A 895 16.58 -14.40 6.16
C PRO A 895 17.94 -14.52 6.86
N GLY A 896 18.21 -13.74 7.91
CA GLY A 896 19.46 -13.77 8.67
C GLY A 896 20.65 -13.14 7.97
N THR A 897 20.85 -13.43 6.67
CA THR A 897 21.95 -12.87 5.87
C THR A 897 21.84 -11.36 5.68
N LEU A 898 20.62 -10.81 5.52
CA LEU A 898 20.44 -9.37 5.35
C LEU A 898 20.96 -8.63 6.58
N GLU A 899 20.55 -9.10 7.74
CA GLU A 899 20.89 -8.52 9.04
C GLU A 899 22.41 -8.60 9.26
N ALA A 900 23.00 -9.78 9.06
CA ALA A 900 24.45 -10.01 9.16
C ALA A 900 25.28 -9.10 8.23
N ILE A 901 24.99 -9.09 6.93
CA ILE A 901 25.70 -8.30 5.92
C ILE A 901 25.55 -6.80 6.20
N ALA A 902 24.33 -6.34 6.51
CA ALA A 902 24.09 -4.93 6.80
C ALA A 902 24.83 -4.46 8.05
N SER A 903 24.92 -5.30 9.09
CA SER A 903 25.70 -4.97 10.29
C SER A 903 27.20 -4.83 10.00
N ALA A 904 27.79 -5.73 9.20
CA ALA A 904 29.18 -5.60 8.77
C ALA A 904 29.43 -4.30 7.99
N GLU A 905 28.53 -3.97 7.06
CA GLU A 905 28.59 -2.73 6.26
C GLU A 905 28.43 -1.46 7.10
N LEU A 906 27.56 -1.47 8.11
CA LEU A 906 27.39 -0.33 9.03
C LEU A 906 28.66 -0.10 9.88
N ILE A 907 29.37 -1.16 10.26
CA ILE A 907 30.67 -1.05 10.95
C ILE A 907 31.70 -0.40 10.02
N MET A 908 31.82 -0.86 8.76
CA MET A 908 32.74 -0.26 7.78
C MET A 908 32.43 1.21 7.52
N GLU A 909 31.14 1.54 7.39
CA GLU A 909 30.69 2.92 7.20
C GLU A 909 31.05 3.79 8.41
N ARG A 910 30.91 3.26 9.63
CA ARG A 910 31.29 3.99 10.85
C ARG A 910 32.79 4.23 10.93
N ILE A 911 33.62 3.26 10.54
CA ILE A 911 35.09 3.42 10.48
C ILE A 911 35.46 4.56 9.53
N SER A 912 34.89 4.57 8.32
CA SER A 912 35.11 5.64 7.33
C SER A 912 34.72 7.02 7.89
N TYR A 913 33.57 7.13 8.54
CA TYR A 913 33.11 8.38 9.13
C TYR A 913 34.02 8.86 10.27
N GLU A 914 34.38 7.96 11.20
CA GLU A 914 35.12 8.28 12.42
C GLU A 914 36.60 8.60 12.20
N LEU A 915 37.17 8.13 11.10
CA LEU A 915 38.55 8.42 10.68
C LEU A 915 38.62 9.42 9.52
N SER A 916 37.47 9.89 9.00
CA SER A 916 37.39 10.74 7.80
C SER A 916 38.11 10.15 6.58
N LEU A 917 38.05 8.82 6.43
CA LEU A 917 38.65 8.07 5.31
C LEU A 917 37.64 7.85 4.19
N ASP A 918 38.12 7.63 2.96
CA ASP A 918 37.25 7.25 1.85
C ASP A 918 36.56 5.90 2.12
N PRO A 919 35.22 5.82 1.99
CA PRO A 919 34.47 4.61 2.34
C PRO A 919 34.77 3.41 1.46
N VAL A 920 35.26 3.61 0.23
CA VAL A 920 35.68 2.50 -0.65
C VAL A 920 37.06 2.01 -0.23
N ALA A 921 37.99 2.93 0.07
CA ALA A 921 39.33 2.57 0.54
C ALA A 921 39.29 1.73 1.82
N VAL A 922 38.45 2.10 2.81
CA VAL A 922 38.27 1.32 4.04
C VAL A 922 37.79 -0.10 3.74
N ARG A 923 36.81 -0.27 2.82
CA ARG A 923 36.29 -1.60 2.48
C ARG A 923 37.34 -2.45 1.78
N VAL A 924 38.06 -1.89 0.80
CA VAL A 924 39.12 -2.59 0.05
C VAL A 924 40.27 -3.01 0.95
N ALA A 925 40.64 -2.16 1.92
CA ALA A 925 41.71 -2.45 2.87
C ALA A 925 41.38 -3.63 3.80
N ASN A 926 40.10 -3.95 3.98
CA ASN A 926 39.62 -5.01 4.87
C ASN A 926 39.10 -6.25 4.14
N LEU A 927 39.18 -6.30 2.80
CA LEU A 927 38.74 -7.48 2.04
C LEU A 927 39.53 -8.73 2.43
N GLU A 928 38.81 -9.85 2.56
CA GLU A 928 39.43 -11.16 2.72
C GLU A 928 40.22 -11.53 1.45
N VAL A 929 41.39 -12.17 1.62
CA VAL A 929 42.29 -12.56 0.52
C VAL A 929 41.57 -13.35 -0.57
N ALA A 930 40.72 -14.31 -0.19
CA ALA A 930 40.01 -15.18 -1.12
C ALA A 930 38.99 -14.44 -2.01
N SER A 931 38.43 -13.32 -1.55
CA SER A 931 37.44 -12.54 -2.31
C SER A 931 38.05 -11.30 -3.00
N LYS A 932 39.29 -10.96 -2.68
CA LYS A 932 39.90 -9.67 -3.03
C LYS A 932 39.97 -9.41 -4.53
N GLU A 933 40.36 -10.41 -5.32
CA GLU A 933 40.49 -10.26 -6.79
C GLU A 933 39.14 -10.02 -7.45
N GLU A 934 38.15 -10.88 -7.18
CA GLU A 934 36.79 -10.77 -7.73
C GLU A 934 36.12 -9.45 -7.33
N MET A 935 36.19 -9.10 -6.04
CA MET A 935 35.59 -7.87 -5.52
C MET A 935 36.24 -6.61 -6.11
N ASN A 936 37.57 -6.63 -6.34
CA ASN A 936 38.26 -5.53 -7.03
C ASN A 936 37.84 -5.44 -8.51
N GLY A 937 37.66 -6.56 -9.21
CA GLY A 937 37.14 -6.57 -10.58
C GLY A 937 35.75 -5.94 -10.69
N ILE A 938 34.83 -6.31 -9.78
CA ILE A 938 33.48 -5.72 -9.67
C ILE A 938 33.57 -4.23 -9.34
N LEU A 939 34.45 -3.86 -8.41
CA LEU A 939 34.66 -2.48 -7.97
C LEU A 939 35.08 -1.58 -9.15
N GLU A 940 36.10 -1.97 -9.91
CA GLU A 940 36.62 -1.15 -11.02
C GLU A 940 35.61 -1.01 -12.16
N ASN A 941 34.86 -2.08 -12.47
CA ASN A 941 33.76 -2.01 -13.42
C ASN A 941 32.67 -1.03 -12.96
N LEU A 942 32.24 -1.13 -11.69
CA LEU A 942 31.19 -0.29 -11.15
C LEU A 942 31.64 1.18 -10.95
N LYS A 943 32.92 1.43 -10.60
CA LYS A 943 33.49 2.78 -10.54
C LYS A 943 33.38 3.49 -11.89
N THR A 944 33.69 2.75 -12.97
CA THR A 944 33.65 3.25 -14.34
C THR A 944 32.21 3.45 -14.79
N SER A 945 31.38 2.42 -14.73
CA SER A 945 30.00 2.45 -15.25
C SER A 945 29.06 3.36 -14.45
N ALA A 946 29.32 3.59 -13.17
CA ALA A 946 28.55 4.50 -12.33
C ALA A 946 29.15 5.92 -12.25
N GLU A 947 30.24 6.20 -12.98
CA GLU A 947 30.94 7.50 -13.01
C GLU A 947 31.29 8.01 -11.59
N TYR A 948 31.82 7.11 -10.75
CA TYR A 948 31.94 7.36 -9.31
C TYR A 948 32.76 8.62 -8.98
N VAL A 949 33.91 8.79 -9.62
CA VAL A 949 34.85 9.90 -9.33
C VAL A 949 34.22 11.26 -9.62
N SER A 950 33.62 11.43 -10.80
CA SER A 950 32.97 12.70 -11.18
C SER A 950 31.74 12.99 -10.32
N ARG A 951 30.93 11.97 -10.02
CA ARG A 951 29.76 12.12 -9.14
C ARG A 951 30.15 12.42 -7.70
N ARG A 952 31.27 11.89 -7.21
CA ARG A 952 31.76 12.21 -5.87
C ARG A 952 32.14 13.69 -5.76
N ALA A 953 32.92 14.20 -6.72
CA ALA A 953 33.24 15.62 -6.80
C ALA A 953 31.98 16.51 -6.91
N ALA A 954 30.99 16.09 -7.69
CA ALA A 954 29.71 16.79 -7.80
C ALA A 954 28.91 16.80 -6.49
N VAL A 955 28.95 15.71 -5.71
CA VAL A 955 28.32 15.64 -4.38
C VAL A 955 29.00 16.59 -3.40
N ASP A 956 30.33 16.62 -3.38
CA ASP A 956 31.09 17.48 -2.47
C ASP A 956 30.86 18.97 -2.79
N SER A 957 30.88 19.33 -4.08
CA SER A 957 30.52 20.68 -4.56
C SER A 957 29.10 21.07 -4.17
N PHE A 958 28.12 20.19 -4.42
CA PHE A 958 26.72 20.41 -4.03
C PHE A 958 26.61 20.63 -2.51
N ASN A 959 27.27 19.80 -1.71
CA ASN A 959 27.22 19.89 -0.25
C ASN A 959 27.89 21.16 0.29
N ALA A 960 28.93 21.68 -0.35
CA ALA A 960 29.54 22.96 0.02
C ALA A 960 28.58 24.13 -0.25
N GLN A 961 27.94 24.11 -1.42
CA GLN A 961 27.06 25.17 -1.93
C GLN A 961 25.65 25.19 -1.31
N ASN A 962 25.19 24.10 -0.68
CA ASN A 962 23.82 23.99 -0.18
C ASN A 962 23.81 23.80 1.34
N ARG A 963 23.10 24.66 2.09
CA ARG A 963 22.99 24.55 3.57
C ARG A 963 21.99 23.49 4.01
N TRP A 964 20.83 23.42 3.35
CA TRP A 964 19.63 22.70 3.82
C TRP A 964 19.34 21.41 3.07
N LYS A 965 19.97 21.24 1.90
CA LYS A 965 19.96 19.97 1.16
C LYS A 965 21.36 19.44 1.06
N LYS A 966 21.48 18.12 1.22
CA LYS A 966 22.72 17.38 1.05
C LYS A 966 22.50 16.20 0.12
N ARG A 967 23.54 15.83 -0.62
CA ARG A 967 23.61 14.59 -1.38
C ARG A 967 24.58 13.64 -0.70
N GLY A 968 24.31 12.34 -0.82
CA GLY A 968 25.21 11.28 -0.39
C GLY A 968 25.46 10.32 -1.54
N LEU A 969 26.69 9.83 -1.64
CA LEU A 969 27.09 8.75 -2.53
C LEU A 969 27.83 7.71 -1.67
N ARG A 970 27.37 6.47 -1.73
CA ARG A 970 27.80 5.37 -0.84
C ARG A 970 27.90 4.07 -1.62
N TRP A 971 28.66 3.14 -1.05
CA TRP A 971 28.93 1.81 -1.57
C TRP A 971 28.73 0.80 -0.46
N ALA A 972 28.35 -0.41 -0.85
CA ALA A 972 28.32 -1.57 0.01
C ALA A 972 28.72 -2.78 -0.82
N PHE A 973 29.49 -3.69 -0.23
CA PHE A 973 29.72 -4.99 -0.81
C PHE A 973 28.64 -5.96 -0.33
N CYS A 974 28.43 -7.02 -1.09
CA CYS A 974 27.46 -8.04 -0.73
C CYS A 974 27.94 -9.40 -1.25
N ARG A 975 28.38 -10.26 -0.33
CA ARG A 975 28.55 -11.68 -0.58
C ARG A 975 27.35 -12.41 0.00
N TRP A 976 26.52 -12.96 -0.88
CA TRP A 976 25.34 -13.70 -0.50
C TRP A 976 25.47 -15.16 -0.98
N PRO A 977 25.78 -16.12 -0.09
CA PRO A 977 25.83 -17.52 -0.45
C PRO A 977 24.41 -18.04 -0.66
N PRO A 978 24.12 -18.77 -1.75
CA PRO A 978 22.83 -19.40 -1.93
C PRO A 978 22.65 -20.50 -0.88
N ALA A 979 21.67 -20.33 0.00
CA ALA A 979 21.22 -21.39 0.89
C ALA A 979 20.08 -22.16 0.23
N GLY A 980 20.27 -23.46 -0.01
CA GLY A 980 19.19 -24.37 -0.43
C GLY A 980 19.64 -25.51 -1.33
N GLY A 981 19.16 -26.71 -1.01
CA GLY A 981 19.13 -27.86 -1.91
C GLY A 981 18.30 -28.99 -1.29
N ALA A 982 17.28 -29.47 -2.00
CA ALA A 982 16.66 -30.79 -1.82
C ALA A 982 15.82 -31.13 -3.08
N ASN A 983 15.73 -32.42 -3.39
CA ASN A 983 15.05 -33.00 -4.55
C ASN A 983 13.65 -32.39 -4.77
N LEU A 984 13.44 -31.78 -5.94
CA LEU A 984 12.10 -31.45 -6.41
C LEU A 984 11.67 -32.56 -7.34
N ASP A 985 10.58 -33.24 -6.99
CA ASP A 985 9.97 -34.19 -7.92
C ASP A 985 9.52 -33.44 -9.16
N ILE A 986 9.86 -33.99 -10.33
CA ILE A 986 9.42 -33.51 -11.63
C ILE A 986 8.72 -34.68 -12.30
N ASN A 987 7.46 -34.48 -12.68
CA ASN A 987 6.75 -35.39 -13.57
C ASN A 987 6.56 -34.71 -14.92
N LEU A 988 7.08 -35.35 -15.96
CA LEU A 988 6.98 -34.93 -17.35
C LEU A 988 6.20 -35.99 -18.12
N SER A 989 5.10 -35.57 -18.74
CA SER A 989 4.26 -36.43 -19.57
C SER A 989 4.27 -35.93 -21.02
N VAL A 990 4.55 -36.82 -21.97
CA VAL A 990 4.50 -36.55 -23.41
C VAL A 990 3.29 -37.25 -24.01
N TYR A 991 2.39 -36.49 -24.62
CA TYR A 991 1.21 -37.04 -25.28
C TYR A 991 1.58 -37.54 -26.67
N HIS A 992 1.54 -38.85 -26.85
CA HIS A 992 1.97 -39.51 -28.09
C HIS A 992 1.25 -39.02 -29.36
N ALA A 993 -0.01 -38.57 -29.24
CA ALA A 993 -0.83 -38.19 -30.39
C ALA A 993 -0.39 -36.89 -31.06
N ASP A 994 0.10 -35.91 -30.30
CA ASP A 994 0.46 -34.60 -30.82
C ASP A 994 1.82 -34.07 -30.34
N GLY A 995 2.53 -34.84 -29.52
CA GLY A 995 3.82 -34.49 -28.95
C GLY A 995 3.76 -33.35 -27.93
N SER A 996 2.57 -32.98 -27.43
CA SER A 996 2.45 -31.99 -26.37
C SER A 996 3.06 -32.50 -25.07
N ILE A 997 3.62 -31.58 -24.28
CA ILE A 997 4.36 -31.88 -23.06
C ILE A 997 3.72 -31.15 -21.89
N ILE A 998 3.42 -31.88 -20.83
CA ILE A 998 2.99 -31.33 -19.53
C ILE A 998 4.10 -31.57 -18.51
N ILE A 999 4.40 -30.55 -17.71
CA ILE A 999 5.45 -30.60 -16.68
C ILE A 999 4.87 -30.15 -15.36
N THR A 1000 4.95 -31.02 -14.36
CA THR A 1000 4.66 -30.68 -12.97
C THR A 1000 5.94 -30.78 -12.15
N HIS A 1001 6.14 -29.87 -11.21
CA HIS A 1001 7.34 -29.84 -10.38
C HIS A 1001 7.03 -29.34 -8.96
N GLY A 1002 7.84 -29.73 -7.98
CA GLY A 1002 7.66 -29.30 -6.57
C GLY A 1002 7.88 -27.80 -6.29
N GLY A 1003 8.47 -27.05 -7.24
CA GLY A 1003 8.63 -25.60 -7.13
C GLY A 1003 7.33 -24.82 -7.28
N VAL A 1004 7.16 -23.71 -6.54
CA VAL A 1004 5.95 -22.87 -6.61
C VAL A 1004 6.21 -21.56 -7.35
N GLU A 1005 5.38 -21.24 -8.34
CA GLU A 1005 5.39 -19.93 -9.00
C GLU A 1005 4.79 -18.83 -8.12
N MET A 1006 5.61 -17.85 -7.73
CA MET A 1006 5.21 -16.71 -6.89
C MET A 1006 5.67 -15.35 -7.43
N GLY A 1007 6.08 -15.32 -8.71
CA GLY A 1007 6.54 -14.14 -9.44
C GLY A 1007 7.95 -14.25 -10.00
N GLN A 1008 8.75 -15.20 -9.51
CA GLN A 1008 10.16 -15.42 -9.88
C GLN A 1008 10.37 -16.11 -11.23
N GLY A 1009 9.29 -16.58 -11.87
CA GLY A 1009 9.32 -17.21 -13.19
C GLY A 1009 9.90 -18.62 -13.18
N ILE A 1010 9.61 -19.41 -12.13
CA ILE A 1010 10.11 -20.79 -12.05
C ILE A 1010 9.50 -21.67 -13.14
N ASN A 1011 8.20 -21.51 -13.42
CA ASN A 1011 7.53 -22.27 -14.49
C ASN A 1011 8.15 -21.95 -15.86
N THR A 1012 8.45 -20.68 -16.11
CA THR A 1012 9.13 -20.24 -17.35
C THR A 1012 10.51 -20.86 -17.45
N LYS A 1013 11.31 -20.83 -16.38
CA LYS A 1013 12.66 -21.41 -16.35
C LYS A 1013 12.65 -22.93 -16.56
N VAL A 1014 11.73 -23.65 -15.91
CA VAL A 1014 11.60 -25.09 -16.09
C VAL A 1014 11.20 -25.44 -17.52
N ALA A 1015 10.26 -24.69 -18.11
CA ALA A 1015 9.88 -24.87 -19.51
C ALA A 1015 11.05 -24.58 -20.48
N GLN A 1016 11.85 -23.54 -20.23
CA GLN A 1016 13.06 -23.24 -21.01
C GLN A 1016 14.10 -24.38 -20.94
N VAL A 1017 14.34 -24.93 -19.73
CA VAL A 1017 15.25 -26.06 -19.52
C VAL A 1017 14.73 -27.31 -20.23
N ALA A 1018 13.45 -27.64 -20.09
CA ALA A 1018 12.85 -28.81 -20.73
C ALA A 1018 12.89 -28.70 -22.26
N ALA A 1019 12.53 -27.54 -22.82
CA ALA A 1019 12.60 -27.28 -24.26
C ALA A 1019 14.02 -27.43 -24.80
N TYR A 1020 15.02 -26.90 -24.08
CA TYR A 1020 16.43 -27.02 -24.46
C TYR A 1020 16.95 -28.46 -24.44
N LEU A 1021 16.59 -29.23 -23.40
CA LEU A 1021 17.05 -30.62 -23.25
C LEU A 1021 16.37 -31.56 -24.24
N LEU A 1022 15.06 -31.38 -24.47
CA LEU A 1022 14.27 -32.21 -25.39
C LEU A 1022 14.39 -31.78 -26.85
N LYS A 1023 15.09 -30.66 -27.13
CA LYS A 1023 15.26 -30.11 -28.48
C LYS A 1023 13.92 -29.83 -29.18
N VAL A 1024 12.96 -29.29 -28.42
CA VAL A 1024 11.65 -28.86 -28.92
C VAL A 1024 11.50 -27.34 -28.76
N PRO A 1025 10.71 -26.66 -29.60
CA PRO A 1025 10.44 -25.24 -29.41
C PRO A 1025 9.63 -25.01 -28.12
N LEU A 1026 9.76 -23.84 -27.52
CA LEU A 1026 8.96 -23.44 -26.34
C LEU A 1026 7.52 -23.04 -26.70
N GLU A 1027 7.25 -22.79 -27.98
CA GLU A 1027 5.91 -22.61 -28.52
C GLU A 1027 5.75 -23.54 -29.73
N LYS A 1028 4.65 -24.29 -29.80
CA LYS A 1028 4.33 -25.05 -31.01
C LYS A 1028 3.90 -24.08 -32.11
N ASN A 1029 4.37 -24.32 -33.34
CA ASN A 1029 4.16 -23.48 -34.52
C ASN A 1029 2.69 -22.99 -34.65
N PRO A 1030 2.41 -21.68 -34.76
CA PRO A 1030 1.06 -21.09 -34.68
C PRO A 1030 0.05 -21.59 -35.73
N ASN A 1031 0.48 -22.33 -36.75
CA ASN A 1031 -0.39 -22.98 -37.74
C ASN A 1031 -1.02 -24.30 -37.25
N GLN A 1032 -0.67 -24.78 -36.06
CA GLN A 1032 -1.34 -25.89 -35.37
C GLN A 1032 -1.91 -25.34 -34.04
N ARG A 1033 -3.18 -25.64 -33.74
CA ARG A 1033 -3.96 -25.07 -32.60
C ARG A 1033 -3.09 -24.92 -31.34
N LYS A 1034 -2.98 -23.67 -30.85
CA LYS A 1034 -2.26 -23.31 -29.61
C LYS A 1034 -2.67 -24.22 -28.45
N GLN A 1035 -1.72 -24.98 -27.92
CA GLN A 1035 -1.85 -25.65 -26.62
C GLN A 1035 -0.69 -25.19 -25.74
N TYR A 1036 -1.02 -24.86 -24.50
CA TYR A 1036 -0.08 -24.35 -23.50
C TYR A 1036 0.69 -25.51 -22.86
N TYR A 1037 1.95 -25.26 -22.51
CA TYR A 1037 2.64 -25.99 -21.45
C TYR A 1037 1.85 -25.75 -20.15
N TYR A 1038 1.35 -26.81 -19.52
CA TYR A 1038 0.60 -26.72 -18.26
C TYR A 1038 1.47 -27.08 -17.08
#